data_AF-A0A3Q3EWT2-F1
#
_entry.id   AF-A0A3Q3EWT2-F1
#
_cell.length_a   1.000
_cell.length_b   1.000
_cell.length_c   1.000
_cell.angle_alpha   90.00
_cell.angle_beta   90.00
_cell.angle_gamma   90.00
#
_symmetry.space_group_name_H-M   'P 1'
#
loop_
_entity.id
_entity.type
_entity.pdbx_description
1 polymer ?
#
loop_
_entity_poly.entity_id
_entity_poly.type
_entity_poly.pdbx_seq_one_letter_code
_entity_poly.pdbx_strand_id
1 'polypeptide(L)'
;TEAKMDSRTKTGADGLRGVKTKSQHQKMRPKQQKKNSLERWLVNTSKNTNAAVMCQTQEDVEMAEEDCVQSTSALITDCKNNEKTSVSDSDEETQPLTPQDLDENNPVSPVPKKYVGSELMQTLPNNDGGLEKQEREICPASSDDSVKHKAKITDFFSGHKSVEPDVKWLGSPINELKRMPECGRPLPPLRDVPGQHTVMIRTDLLESGKVPAPYPARFQDTWDDVYVKMPCSSRSLFPVVDEFTLLGFLYINNLICLLQNAILKYSASNAKKWDFTALSLYCTKVNNLISFPIPLLKVGMDHSITMSQEQVACLLANAFFCTFPRRNSRRSEYNNYPDINFVRLFGGSSSSKIEKLKTLMCYFQSFTEQKPPGLVTFTRKSLDKPLNWKSSQTRLTKLHITCEGTIEDDGCGMLQVDFANKFVGGGVTSSGLVQEEIRFLINPELIVSRLFTEALDHNECLIITGTQQYSKYTGYSQTYKWNGCHQDVTPRDGWQRRCTEIVAIDALQFKNFLEQFHPQRINRELNKAYCGFARPEEQSQNLAAVATGNWGCGVFGGDTRLKALLQMLAAAEAGRDVAYFTFGDSKLMTDVHNMHSFLTRRKMSIGEVYDLLGQYYSSVCKSCLSRRPDVSLYSFIYQQVGPSSAPDESDGRSARQHVPSVSS
;
A
#
# COMPACT_ATOMS: atom_id res chain seq x y z
N THR A 1 -41.26 -32.94 83.18
CA THR A 1 -40.96 -34.38 83.27
C THR A 1 -39.71 -34.62 82.45
N GLU A 2 -38.52 -34.66 83.06
CA GLU A 2 -38.03 -35.75 83.93
C GLU A 2 -38.14 -37.13 83.24
N ALA A 3 -37.13 -38.00 83.28
CA ALA A 3 -36.08 -38.13 84.30
C ALA A 3 -34.81 -38.81 83.70
N LYS A 4 -33.58 -38.45 84.14
CA LYS A 4 -32.70 -39.24 85.06
C LYS A 4 -31.99 -40.44 84.38
N MET A 5 -30.83 -40.99 84.76
CA MET A 5 -29.78 -40.77 85.80
C MET A 5 -28.65 -41.82 85.52
N ASP A 6 -27.43 -41.84 86.05
CA ASP A 6 -26.55 -40.89 86.77
C ASP A 6 -25.10 -41.47 86.80
N SER A 7 -24.18 -40.79 87.51
CA SER A 7 -22.89 -41.27 88.09
C SER A 7 -21.70 -41.40 87.12
N ARG A 8 -20.61 -40.58 87.25
CA ARG A 8 -19.53 -40.49 88.27
C ARG A 8 -18.48 -41.63 88.13
N THR A 9 -17.15 -41.44 88.25
CA THR A 9 -16.31 -40.35 88.83
C THR A 9 -14.82 -40.48 88.44
N LYS A 10 -14.05 -39.35 88.36
CA LYS A 10 -12.57 -39.17 88.63
C LYS A 10 -11.54 -40.06 87.87
N THR A 11 -10.27 -39.71 87.58
CA THR A 11 -9.31 -38.61 87.90
C THR A 11 -8.08 -38.68 86.94
N GLY A 12 -7.33 -37.58 86.70
CA GLY A 12 -5.85 -37.66 86.48
C GLY A 12 -5.22 -37.13 85.16
N ALA A 13 -4.40 -36.07 85.30
CA ALA A 13 -3.12 -35.69 84.63
C ALA A 13 -2.84 -35.77 83.09
N ASP A 14 -2.24 -34.66 82.61
CA ASP A 14 -1.19 -34.47 81.56
C ASP A 14 -1.25 -35.06 80.13
N GLY A 15 -0.89 -34.21 79.14
CA GLY A 15 0.07 -34.60 78.10
C GLY A 15 -0.33 -34.53 76.61
N LEU A 16 0.07 -33.44 75.93
CA LEU A 16 0.55 -33.34 74.53
C LEU A 16 -0.35 -33.67 73.30
N ARG A 17 -0.30 -32.72 72.33
CA ARG A 17 -0.38 -32.83 70.84
C ARG A 17 -1.39 -33.80 70.18
N GLY A 18 -2.28 -33.27 69.32
CA GLY A 18 -2.90 -34.07 68.25
C GLY A 18 -4.05 -33.41 67.47
N VAL A 19 -3.80 -33.00 66.23
CA VAL A 19 -4.73 -32.33 65.28
C VAL A 19 -5.92 -33.23 64.82
N LYS A 20 -7.04 -32.58 64.42
CA LYS A 20 -8.31 -33.06 63.78
C LYS A 20 -9.52 -33.05 64.75
N THR A 21 -10.77 -32.72 64.39
CA THR A 21 -11.43 -32.56 63.07
C THR A 21 -12.68 -31.64 63.12
N LYS A 22 -13.03 -30.99 61.99
CA LYS A 22 -14.37 -30.72 61.40
C LYS A 22 -15.62 -30.61 62.33
N SER A 23 -16.25 -29.42 62.43
CA SER A 23 -17.49 -28.97 61.71
C SER A 23 -18.80 -29.61 62.22
N GLN A 24 -19.96 -28.95 62.41
CA GLN A 24 -20.72 -27.94 61.65
C GLN A 24 -21.68 -27.19 62.63
N HIS A 25 -22.51 -26.17 62.34
CA HIS A 25 -22.65 -25.08 61.34
C HIS A 25 -23.80 -24.15 61.84
N GLN A 26 -23.83 -22.86 61.46
CA GLN A 26 -25.00 -22.25 60.76
C GLN A 26 -24.80 -20.77 60.32
N LYS A 27 -25.03 -20.54 59.02
CA LYS A 27 -25.67 -19.39 58.34
C LYS A 27 -25.24 -17.92 58.61
N MET A 28 -24.67 -17.34 57.53
CA MET A 28 -25.07 -16.12 56.78
C MET A 28 -24.02 -14.98 56.62
N ARG A 29 -23.70 -14.74 55.32
CA ARG A 29 -22.97 -13.62 54.69
C ARG A 29 -21.51 -13.33 55.12
N PRO A 30 -20.56 -13.46 54.17
CA PRO A 30 -19.32 -12.70 54.15
C PRO A 30 -19.17 -11.78 52.91
N LYS A 31 -18.11 -10.97 52.94
CA LYS A 31 -17.78 -9.86 52.02
C LYS A 31 -17.06 -10.31 50.73
N GLN A 32 -16.89 -9.34 49.83
CA GLN A 32 -16.14 -9.41 48.56
C GLN A 32 -14.69 -9.90 48.74
N GLN A 33 -14.18 -10.73 47.80
CA GLN A 33 -13.12 -10.33 46.86
C GLN A 33 -12.80 -11.37 45.78
N LYS A 34 -12.39 -10.84 44.61
CA LYS A 34 -12.01 -11.43 43.31
C LYS A 34 -11.32 -12.82 43.30
N LYS A 35 -11.75 -13.69 42.36
CA LYS A 35 -10.85 -14.38 41.40
C LYS A 35 -11.61 -14.90 40.15
N ASN A 36 -10.85 -15.18 39.09
CA ASN A 36 -11.29 -15.47 37.72
C ASN A 36 -12.08 -16.79 37.55
N SER A 37 -12.96 -16.82 36.54
CA SER A 37 -12.89 -17.79 35.43
C SER A 37 -13.83 -17.41 34.28
N LEU A 38 -13.41 -17.67 33.03
CA LEU A 38 -14.31 -17.67 31.87
C LEU A 38 -15.10 -18.97 31.89
N GLU A 39 -16.42 -18.91 32.02
CA GLU A 39 -17.34 -19.95 31.53
C GLU A 39 -18.80 -19.44 31.58
N ARG A 40 -19.37 -19.15 30.39
CA ARG A 40 -20.81 -19.10 30.03
C ARG A 40 -20.99 -18.24 28.77
N TRP A 41 -21.24 -18.88 27.63
CA TRP A 41 -22.25 -18.44 26.63
C TRP A 41 -22.53 -19.57 25.60
N LEU A 42 -22.94 -20.71 26.16
CA LEU A 42 -23.58 -21.89 25.57
C LEU A 42 -24.51 -22.37 26.73
N VAL A 43 -25.81 -22.69 26.61
CA VAL A 43 -26.60 -23.33 25.53
C VAL A 43 -28.11 -22.94 25.66
N ASN A 44 -28.82 -22.90 24.52
CA ASN A 44 -30.28 -23.04 24.21
C ASN A 44 -31.43 -22.70 25.19
N THR A 45 -32.51 -22.18 24.58
CA THR A 45 -33.87 -22.77 24.53
C THR A 45 -34.55 -22.31 23.21
N SER A 46 -35.56 -22.95 22.60
CA SER A 46 -36.09 -24.33 22.61
C SER A 46 -36.93 -24.57 21.32
N LYS A 47 -37.17 -25.82 20.92
CA LYS A 47 -38.08 -26.21 19.81
C LYS A 47 -39.55 -26.27 20.26
N ASN A 48 -40.48 -26.13 19.30
CA ASN A 48 -41.60 -27.06 19.02
C ASN A 48 -42.41 -26.58 17.77
N THR A 49 -42.48 -27.36 16.67
CA THR A 49 -43.58 -28.29 16.23
C THR A 49 -44.93 -27.60 15.95
N ASN A 50 -45.70 -27.82 14.87
CA ASN A 50 -45.70 -28.81 13.77
C ASN A 50 -46.40 -28.20 12.51
N ALA A 51 -46.11 -28.72 11.31
CA ALA A 51 -47.10 -29.00 10.24
C ALA A 51 -46.42 -29.71 9.05
N ALA A 52 -47.09 -30.67 8.42
CA ALA A 52 -46.56 -31.47 7.32
C ALA A 52 -47.28 -31.18 6.00
N VAL A 53 -46.57 -31.23 4.88
CA VAL A 53 -47.11 -31.52 3.54
C VAL A 53 -46.10 -32.39 2.78
N MET A 54 -46.57 -33.48 2.19
CA MET A 54 -45.78 -34.33 1.29
C MET A 54 -45.72 -33.76 -0.13
N CYS A 55 -44.67 -34.10 -0.87
CA CYS A 55 -44.83 -34.52 -2.26
C CYS A 55 -43.75 -35.55 -2.62
N GLN A 56 -44.13 -36.61 -3.33
CA GLN A 56 -43.26 -37.70 -3.79
C GLN A 56 -43.24 -37.71 -5.33
N THR A 57 -42.06 -37.97 -5.89
CA THR A 57 -41.73 -38.59 -7.20
C THR A 57 -40.19 -38.47 -7.28
N GLN A 58 -39.37 -39.50 -7.11
CA GLN A 58 -39.32 -40.84 -7.72
C GLN A 58 -39.23 -40.81 -9.25
N GLU A 59 -38.01 -40.96 -9.75
CA GLU A 59 -37.69 -41.80 -10.90
C GLU A 59 -36.26 -42.33 -10.72
N ASP A 60 -36.10 -43.65 -10.89
CA ASP A 60 -34.93 -44.42 -10.47
C ASP A 60 -33.97 -44.65 -11.65
N VAL A 61 -32.65 -44.53 -11.43
CA VAL A 61 -31.62 -45.26 -12.19
C VAL A 61 -30.55 -45.74 -11.21
N GLU A 62 -30.29 -47.04 -11.26
CA GLU A 62 -29.52 -47.82 -10.28
C GLU A 62 -28.11 -48.20 -10.82
N MET A 63 -27.28 -48.80 -9.97
CA MET A 63 -25.96 -49.40 -10.25
C MET A 63 -24.76 -48.42 -10.37
N ALA A 64 -23.62 -48.62 -9.68
CA ALA A 64 -23.25 -49.66 -8.69
C ALA A 64 -22.22 -49.13 -7.67
N GLU A 65 -22.20 -49.71 -6.47
CA GLU A 65 -21.13 -49.60 -5.49
C GLU A 65 -20.25 -50.86 -5.54
N GLU A 66 -18.92 -50.71 -5.47
CA GLU A 66 -18.03 -51.79 -5.00
C GLU A 66 -16.99 -51.23 -4.01
N ASP A 67 -17.09 -51.75 -2.78
CA ASP A 67 -16.09 -52.02 -1.75
C ASP A 67 -15.09 -50.95 -1.24
N CYS A 68 -15.41 -50.52 -0.02
CA CYS A 68 -14.48 -50.04 0.99
C CYS A 68 -13.52 -51.15 1.47
N VAL A 69 -12.21 -50.90 1.45
CA VAL A 69 -11.22 -51.72 2.18
C VAL A 69 -10.56 -50.89 3.28
N GLN A 70 -10.50 -51.47 4.49
CA GLN A 70 -10.04 -50.79 5.69
C GLN A 70 -8.51 -50.77 5.84
N SER A 71 -8.02 -49.67 6.41
CA SER A 71 -6.84 -49.53 7.29
C SER A 71 -5.73 -50.60 7.26
N THR A 72 -4.53 -50.17 6.86
CA THR A 72 -3.29 -50.58 7.54
C THR A 72 -2.47 -49.36 7.96
N SER A 73 -2.06 -49.34 9.23
CA SER A 73 -1.19 -48.34 9.82
C SER A 73 0.28 -48.75 9.70
N ALA A 74 1.15 -47.76 9.97
CA ALA A 74 2.61 -47.87 10.10
C ALA A 74 3.44 -48.05 8.82
N LEU A 75 4.22 -47.03 8.51
CA LEU A 75 5.69 -47.08 8.62
C LEU A 75 6.23 -45.64 8.70
N ILE A 76 6.38 -45.13 9.93
CA ILE A 76 7.22 -43.95 10.20
C ILE A 76 8.62 -44.49 10.46
N THR A 77 9.56 -44.19 9.57
CA THR A 77 10.97 -44.52 9.78
C THR A 77 11.72 -43.24 10.12
N ASP A 78 12.36 -43.22 11.29
CA ASP A 78 13.24 -42.13 11.71
C ASP A 78 14.42 -41.96 10.73
N CYS A 79 14.76 -40.71 10.44
CA CYS A 79 16.08 -40.32 9.92
C CYS A 79 16.57 -39.09 10.69
N LYS A 80 17.50 -39.30 11.62
CA LYS A 80 18.25 -38.26 12.32
C LYS A 80 19.75 -38.47 12.09
N ASN A 81 20.44 -37.36 11.79
CA ASN A 81 21.91 -37.21 11.71
C ASN A 81 22.54 -37.98 10.52
N ASN A 82 23.55 -37.50 9.79
CA ASN A 82 24.39 -36.29 9.82
C ASN A 82 24.30 -35.62 8.42
N GLU A 83 24.74 -34.39 8.13
CA GLU A 83 26.04 -33.77 8.43
C GLU A 83 25.96 -32.28 8.77
N LYS A 84 26.93 -31.81 9.57
CA LYS A 84 27.18 -30.38 9.79
C LYS A 84 28.13 -29.87 8.72
N THR A 85 27.68 -28.92 7.92
CA THR A 85 28.57 -28.00 7.20
C THR A 85 28.23 -26.59 7.63
N SER A 86 29.13 -25.98 8.40
CA SER A 86 28.98 -24.59 8.86
C SER A 86 29.23 -23.64 7.69
N VAL A 87 28.18 -23.05 7.15
CA VAL A 87 28.26 -21.84 6.31
C VAL A 87 27.92 -20.66 7.20
N SER A 88 28.78 -19.65 7.21
CA SER A 88 28.65 -18.46 8.04
C SER A 88 27.54 -17.54 7.53
N ASP A 89 26.61 -17.17 8.40
CA ASP A 89 25.70 -16.05 8.17
C ASP A 89 26.50 -14.74 8.18
N SER A 90 26.90 -14.31 6.99
CA SER A 90 27.45 -12.97 6.74
C SER A 90 27.15 -12.56 5.30
N ASP A 91 25.93 -12.05 5.07
CA ASP A 91 25.57 -11.14 3.97
C ASP A 91 24.15 -10.55 4.21
N GLU A 92 23.96 -9.85 5.34
CA GLU A 92 22.83 -8.92 5.52
C GLU A 92 23.13 -7.55 4.89
N GLU A 93 23.05 -7.42 3.56
CA GLU A 93 22.96 -6.09 2.94
C GLU A 93 21.53 -5.53 3.03
N THR A 94 21.27 -4.85 4.14
CA THR A 94 20.09 -4.00 4.32
C THR A 94 20.28 -2.62 3.68
N GLN A 95 20.26 -2.54 2.35
CA GLN A 95 20.07 -1.26 1.63
C GLN A 95 19.08 -1.36 0.46
N PRO A 96 18.27 -0.31 0.20
CA PRO A 96 17.45 -0.22 -1.01
C PRO A 96 18.35 0.12 -2.21
N LEU A 97 18.77 -0.91 -2.95
CA LEU A 97 19.67 -0.73 -4.09
C LEU A 97 18.96 -0.18 -5.33
N THR A 98 19.64 0.79 -5.94
CA THR A 98 19.26 1.55 -7.13
C THR A 98 19.32 0.74 -8.43
N PRO A 99 18.67 1.22 -9.51
CA PRO A 99 19.05 0.82 -10.85
C PRO A 99 20.45 1.38 -11.16
N GLN A 100 21.42 0.48 -11.30
CA GLN A 100 22.55 0.66 -12.21
C GLN A 100 22.37 -0.35 -13.34
N ASP A 101 23.04 -0.10 -14.48
CA ASP A 101 23.03 -0.93 -15.70
C ASP A 101 21.76 -0.87 -16.57
N LEU A 102 21.26 0.35 -16.87
CA LEU A 102 20.54 0.68 -18.11
C LEU A 102 20.76 2.16 -18.49
N ASP A 103 21.96 2.51 -18.96
CA ASP A 103 22.26 3.84 -19.51
C ASP A 103 23.34 3.80 -20.62
N GLU A 104 23.13 2.93 -21.62
CA GLU A 104 23.81 3.05 -22.92
C GLU A 104 22.77 3.02 -24.05
N ASN A 105 22.36 4.21 -24.52
CA ASN A 105 21.75 4.42 -25.85
C ASN A 105 21.71 5.92 -26.17
N ASN A 106 22.84 6.48 -26.61
CA ASN A 106 22.89 7.78 -27.30
C ASN A 106 23.12 7.54 -28.81
N PRO A 107 22.20 7.95 -29.71
CA PRO A 107 22.40 7.78 -31.14
C PRO A 107 23.35 8.85 -31.68
N VAL A 108 24.56 8.44 -32.10
CA VAL A 108 25.53 9.32 -32.78
C VAL A 108 25.45 9.09 -34.29
N SER A 109 25.20 10.15 -35.06
CA SER A 109 25.37 10.16 -36.53
C SER A 109 26.75 10.74 -36.91
N PRO A 110 27.39 10.28 -38.01
CA PRO A 110 28.83 10.49 -38.23
C PRO A 110 29.18 11.60 -39.24
N VAL A 111 30.23 12.38 -38.95
CA VAL A 111 31.02 13.15 -39.96
C VAL A 111 32.51 13.15 -39.53
N PRO A 112 33.50 12.94 -40.44
CA PRO A 112 34.85 12.50 -40.04
C PRO A 112 35.92 13.62 -40.04
N LYS A 113 37.08 13.34 -39.42
CA LYS A 113 38.39 13.94 -39.75
C LYS A 113 39.56 13.03 -39.32
N LYS A 114 40.75 13.28 -39.89
CA LYS A 114 41.88 12.32 -40.03
C LYS A 114 42.93 12.39 -38.89
N TYR A 115 43.74 11.32 -38.82
CA TYR A 115 45.13 11.17 -38.29
C TYR A 115 45.96 12.48 -38.18
N VAL A 116 46.94 12.70 -37.27
CA VAL A 116 47.97 11.86 -36.55
C VAL A 116 48.22 12.48 -35.13
N GLY A 117 48.81 11.88 -34.06
CA GLY A 117 49.34 10.53 -33.75
C GLY A 117 50.71 10.55 -32.99
N SER A 118 50.98 9.57 -32.09
CA SER A 118 52.27 9.27 -31.37
C SER A 118 52.70 10.29 -30.25
N GLU A 119 52.61 9.97 -28.93
CA GLU A 119 53.64 9.35 -28.01
C GLU A 119 54.65 10.38 -27.39
N LEU A 120 55.30 10.22 -26.21
CA LEU A 120 55.42 9.17 -25.18
C LEU A 120 55.88 9.76 -23.81
N MET A 121 55.37 9.21 -22.70
CA MET A 121 56.00 8.91 -21.36
C MET A 121 56.93 9.85 -20.51
N GLN A 122 56.68 9.75 -19.18
CA GLN A 122 57.63 9.42 -18.06
C GLN A 122 58.16 10.46 -17.00
N THR A 123 57.76 10.17 -15.74
CA THR A 123 58.52 10.14 -14.44
C THR A 123 58.92 11.38 -13.58
N LEU A 124 58.80 11.13 -12.27
CA LEU A 124 59.19 11.86 -11.02
C LEU A 124 60.74 11.77 -10.74
N PRO A 125 61.34 12.14 -9.55
CA PRO A 125 60.86 12.82 -8.30
C PRO A 125 61.81 13.89 -7.65
N ASN A 126 61.32 14.51 -6.56
CA ASN A 126 61.94 14.95 -5.26
C ASN A 126 63.34 15.63 -5.11
N ASN A 127 63.36 16.63 -4.21
CA ASN A 127 64.40 17.00 -3.22
C ASN A 127 63.84 18.15 -2.32
N ASP A 128 64.45 18.59 -1.21
CA ASP A 128 64.70 17.92 0.10
C ASP A 128 64.91 19.05 1.18
N GLY A 129 64.85 18.76 2.49
CA GLY A 129 65.42 19.61 3.57
C GLY A 129 64.44 20.23 4.60
N GLY A 130 64.68 19.92 5.90
CA GLY A 130 64.17 20.69 7.07
C GLY A 130 65.25 21.65 7.63
N LEU A 131 65.35 22.02 8.92
CA LEU A 131 64.56 21.75 10.14
C LEU A 131 65.13 22.67 11.24
N GLU A 132 64.33 23.38 12.06
CA GLU A 132 64.79 23.82 13.40
C GLU A 132 63.63 24.07 14.41
N LYS A 133 63.86 24.82 15.50
CA LYS A 133 63.19 24.60 16.80
C LYS A 133 63.17 25.81 17.75
N GLN A 134 62.02 26.02 18.42
CA GLN A 134 61.86 26.48 19.81
C GLN A 134 60.36 26.25 20.20
N GLU A 135 59.93 25.43 21.18
CA GLU A 135 60.15 25.44 22.65
C GLU A 135 59.69 26.78 23.30
N ARG A 136 58.77 26.86 24.30
CA ARG A 136 58.40 25.93 25.41
C ARG A 136 57.05 26.26 26.11
N GLU A 137 56.40 25.20 26.66
CA GLU A 137 55.80 25.05 28.03
C GLU A 137 54.61 25.94 28.53
N ILE A 138 53.67 25.52 29.42
CA ILE A 138 53.45 24.29 30.23
C ILE A 138 51.93 24.09 30.55
N CYS A 139 51.49 22.86 30.87
CA CYS A 139 50.11 22.50 31.30
C CYS A 139 49.93 22.50 32.84
N PRO A 140 48.77 22.05 33.40
CA PRO A 140 48.72 20.66 33.87
C PRO A 140 47.37 19.95 33.66
N ALA A 141 47.29 18.67 34.06
CA ALA A 141 46.26 17.71 33.65
C ALA A 141 45.52 16.99 34.80
N SER A 142 44.39 16.36 34.46
CA SER A 142 43.81 15.15 35.09
C SER A 142 42.72 14.59 34.16
N SER A 143 42.99 13.50 33.42
CA SER A 143 42.76 12.07 33.79
C SER A 143 41.34 11.58 33.48
N ASP A 144 41.25 10.51 32.68
CA ASP A 144 40.02 9.86 32.18
C ASP A 144 39.01 9.42 33.26
N ASP A 145 37.71 9.40 32.91
CA ASP A 145 37.06 8.10 32.66
C ASP A 145 35.82 8.20 31.73
N SER A 146 35.37 7.06 31.21
CA SER A 146 34.59 6.95 29.99
C SER A 146 33.10 6.56 30.17
N VAL A 147 32.18 7.26 29.48
CA VAL A 147 30.86 6.70 29.09
C VAL A 147 30.41 7.24 27.72
N LYS A 148 30.23 6.34 26.75
CA LYS A 148 29.58 6.65 25.46
C LYS A 148 28.06 6.51 25.57
N HIS A 149 27.32 7.61 25.48
CA HIS A 149 25.86 7.57 25.28
C HIS A 149 25.47 7.89 23.83
N LYS A 150 24.91 6.88 23.14
CA LYS A 150 24.18 7.07 21.87
C LYS A 150 22.94 7.92 22.12
N ALA A 151 22.85 9.09 21.48
CA ALA A 151 21.63 9.88 21.47
C ALA A 151 20.51 9.12 20.71
N LYS A 152 19.34 8.98 21.33
CA LYS A 152 18.15 8.38 20.72
C LYS A 152 17.34 9.47 20.01
N ILE A 153 16.85 9.18 18.81
CA ILE A 153 15.84 10.02 18.13
C ILE A 153 14.45 9.65 18.70
N THR A 154 14.20 10.08 19.93
CA THR A 154 12.89 10.09 20.58
C THR A 154 12.92 11.18 21.64
N ASP A 155 12.62 12.42 21.26
CA ASP A 155 12.06 13.50 22.10
C ASP A 155 12.05 14.80 21.27
N PHE A 156 10.98 15.00 20.49
CA PHE A 156 10.73 16.26 19.76
C PHE A 156 9.25 16.69 19.83
N PHE A 157 8.51 16.19 20.84
CA PHE A 157 7.09 16.44 21.04
C PHE A 157 6.77 16.85 22.49
N SER A 158 7.28 18.00 22.95
CA SER A 158 6.85 18.61 24.22
C SER A 158 7.25 20.11 24.36
N GLY A 159 6.25 21.00 24.38
CA GLY A 159 6.36 22.42 24.79
C GLY A 159 6.72 23.41 23.67
N HIS A 160 5.86 24.32 23.21
CA HIS A 160 4.99 25.22 24.00
C HIS A 160 3.69 25.61 23.25
N LYS A 161 2.59 25.82 23.98
CA LYS A 161 1.32 26.33 23.43
C LYS A 161 1.34 27.86 23.26
N SER A 162 1.50 28.35 22.02
CA SER A 162 0.84 29.59 21.60
C SER A 162 -0.60 29.27 21.22
N VAL A 163 -1.57 30.00 21.76
CA VAL A 163 -3.00 29.81 21.45
C VAL A 163 -3.33 30.54 20.15
N GLU A 164 -2.87 29.99 19.04
CA GLU A 164 -3.53 30.20 17.75
C GLU A 164 -4.74 29.25 17.66
N PRO A 165 -5.82 29.61 16.94
CA PRO A 165 -6.94 28.70 16.74
C PRO A 165 -6.46 27.42 16.04
N ASP A 166 -6.91 26.27 16.55
CA ASP A 166 -6.52 24.93 16.07
C ASP A 166 -7.20 24.60 14.72
N VAL A 167 -6.77 25.32 13.68
CA VAL A 167 -7.29 25.21 12.31
C VAL A 167 -6.70 23.95 11.66
N LYS A 168 -7.53 22.90 11.60
CA LYS A 168 -7.16 21.57 11.09
C LYS A 168 -7.14 21.48 9.56
N TRP A 169 -7.82 22.41 8.87
CA TRP A 169 -7.91 22.46 7.41
C TRP A 169 -8.10 23.89 6.89
N LEU A 170 -7.72 24.12 5.63
CA LEU A 170 -7.80 25.40 4.93
C LEU A 170 -8.28 25.24 3.49
N GLY A 171 -8.73 26.33 2.87
CA GLY A 171 -9.18 26.37 1.47
C GLY A 171 -10.68 26.12 1.30
N SER A 172 -11.06 25.39 0.26
CA SER A 172 -12.46 25.00 0.01
C SER A 172 -12.92 23.92 0.99
N PRO A 173 -14.18 23.93 1.46
CA PRO A 173 -14.77 22.83 2.21
C PRO A 173 -14.71 21.51 1.44
N ILE A 174 -14.33 20.40 2.10
CA ILE A 174 -14.11 19.09 1.45
C ILE A 174 -15.39 18.44 0.89
N ASN A 175 -16.56 18.95 1.27
CA ASN A 175 -17.87 18.54 0.76
C ASN A 175 -18.29 19.32 -0.50
N GLU A 176 -17.62 20.41 -0.86
CA GLU A 176 -17.78 21.08 -2.17
C GLU A 176 -16.97 20.40 -3.29
N LEU A 177 -16.09 19.47 -2.94
CA LEU A 177 -15.26 18.75 -3.90
C LEU A 177 -16.03 17.58 -4.51
N LYS A 178 -15.99 17.49 -5.85
CA LYS A 178 -16.66 16.45 -6.63
C LYS A 178 -16.20 15.04 -6.21
N ARG A 179 -17.15 14.11 -6.08
CA ARG A 179 -16.93 12.70 -5.72
C ARG A 179 -17.75 11.78 -6.62
N MET A 180 -17.30 10.53 -6.74
CA MET A 180 -18.03 9.42 -7.32
C MET A 180 -18.90 8.76 -6.24
N PRO A 181 -20.14 8.35 -6.55
CA PRO A 181 -20.74 8.32 -7.89
C PRO A 181 -21.37 9.64 -8.36
N GLU A 182 -21.47 10.68 -7.51
CA GLU A 182 -22.35 11.84 -7.73
C GLU A 182 -22.01 12.68 -8.97
N CYS A 183 -20.72 12.84 -9.29
CA CYS A 183 -20.28 13.52 -10.51
C CYS A 183 -20.14 12.58 -11.72
N GLY A 184 -20.22 11.26 -11.52
CA GLY A 184 -20.00 10.29 -12.59
C GLY A 184 -21.12 10.28 -13.62
N ARG A 185 -20.78 10.33 -14.92
CA ARG A 185 -21.77 10.05 -15.96
C ARG A 185 -22.15 8.55 -15.97
N PRO A 186 -23.35 8.19 -16.49
CA PRO A 186 -23.69 6.79 -16.72
C PRO A 186 -22.63 6.09 -17.57
N LEU A 187 -22.15 4.94 -17.10
CA LEU A 187 -21.16 4.13 -17.82
C LEU A 187 -21.78 3.50 -19.08
N PRO A 188 -21.02 3.36 -20.18
CA PRO A 188 -21.45 2.55 -21.31
C PRO A 188 -21.58 1.06 -20.90
N PRO A 189 -22.29 0.21 -21.67
CA PRO A 189 -22.34 -1.22 -21.39
C PRO A 189 -20.95 -1.83 -21.34
N LEU A 190 -20.62 -2.59 -20.27
CA LEU A 190 -19.36 -3.31 -20.16
C LEU A 190 -19.27 -4.38 -21.26
N ARG A 191 -18.20 -4.33 -22.06
CA ARG A 191 -17.94 -5.23 -23.18
C ARG A 191 -16.45 -5.48 -23.32
N ASP A 192 -16.10 -6.65 -23.82
CA ASP A 192 -14.76 -6.89 -24.35
C ASP A 192 -14.54 -6.08 -25.63
N VAL A 193 -13.39 -5.42 -25.73
CA VAL A 193 -12.98 -4.60 -26.87
C VAL A 193 -11.56 -5.03 -27.26
N PRO A 194 -11.38 -5.79 -28.36
CA PRO A 194 -10.08 -6.30 -28.77
C PRO A 194 -9.02 -5.21 -28.85
N GLY A 195 -7.88 -5.45 -28.18
CA GLY A 195 -6.76 -4.51 -28.11
C GLY A 195 -6.92 -3.36 -27.11
N GLN A 196 -8.11 -3.11 -26.54
CA GLN A 196 -8.36 -2.00 -25.60
C GLN A 196 -8.87 -2.42 -24.22
N HIS A 197 -9.78 -3.39 -24.15
CA HIS A 197 -10.42 -3.80 -22.89
C HIS A 197 -10.73 -5.30 -22.87
N THR A 198 -9.98 -6.06 -22.08
CA THR A 198 -10.26 -7.47 -21.79
C THR A 198 -11.29 -7.62 -20.67
N VAL A 199 -12.37 -8.40 -20.88
CA VAL A 199 -13.43 -8.63 -19.88
C VAL A 199 -13.62 -10.12 -19.59
N MET A 200 -13.31 -10.54 -18.36
CA MET A 200 -13.19 -11.96 -17.96
C MET A 200 -14.47 -12.60 -17.41
N ILE A 201 -15.63 -11.96 -17.61
CA ILE A 201 -16.92 -12.35 -17.00
C ILE A 201 -18.08 -12.26 -18.00
N ARG A 202 -19.17 -12.98 -17.72
CA ARG A 202 -20.44 -12.92 -18.47
C ARG A 202 -21.16 -11.59 -18.20
N THR A 203 -20.94 -10.61 -19.07
CA THR A 203 -21.54 -9.27 -18.94
C THR A 203 -23.06 -9.28 -19.12
N ASP A 204 -23.60 -10.27 -19.82
CA ASP A 204 -25.02 -10.52 -20.02
C ASP A 204 -25.72 -11.13 -18.78
N LEU A 205 -24.96 -11.67 -17.83
CA LEU A 205 -25.43 -12.22 -16.56
C LEU A 205 -24.99 -11.36 -15.35
N LEU A 206 -24.44 -10.16 -15.59
CA LEU A 206 -23.96 -9.27 -14.55
C LEU A 206 -25.13 -8.56 -13.87
N GLU A 207 -25.37 -8.90 -12.61
CA GLU A 207 -26.46 -8.33 -11.79
C GLU A 207 -25.94 -7.87 -10.42
N SER A 208 -26.59 -6.85 -9.85
CA SER A 208 -26.25 -6.36 -8.52
C SER A 208 -26.44 -7.44 -7.45
N GLY A 209 -25.42 -7.63 -6.60
CA GLY A 209 -25.43 -8.60 -5.51
C GLY A 209 -25.21 -10.07 -5.91
N LYS A 210 -25.20 -10.41 -7.20
CA LYS A 210 -24.86 -11.76 -7.68
C LYS A 210 -23.36 -11.89 -7.96
N VAL A 211 -22.81 -13.08 -7.72
CA VAL A 211 -21.40 -13.37 -8.04
C VAL A 211 -21.23 -13.49 -9.56
N PRO A 212 -20.34 -12.72 -10.21
CA PRO A 212 -20.19 -12.74 -11.66
C PRO A 212 -19.66 -14.09 -12.17
N ALA A 213 -20.33 -14.66 -13.18
CA ALA A 213 -19.89 -15.91 -13.80
C ALA A 213 -18.67 -15.66 -14.72
N PRO A 214 -17.62 -16.51 -14.66
CA PRO A 214 -16.48 -16.43 -15.58
C PRO A 214 -16.87 -16.55 -17.06
N TYR A 215 -16.09 -15.90 -17.93
CA TYR A 215 -16.19 -16.05 -19.38
C TYR A 215 -14.79 -16.18 -19.99
N PRO A 216 -14.56 -17.12 -20.94
CA PRO A 216 -15.49 -18.14 -21.46
C PRO A 216 -15.83 -19.23 -20.42
N ALA A 217 -16.77 -20.11 -20.72
CA ALA A 217 -17.20 -21.17 -19.78
C ALA A 217 -16.22 -22.36 -19.68
N ARG A 218 -15.24 -22.45 -20.58
CA ARG A 218 -14.19 -23.48 -20.58
C ARG A 218 -12.83 -22.78 -20.50
N PHE A 219 -11.91 -23.36 -19.75
CA PHE A 219 -10.53 -22.90 -19.65
C PHE A 219 -9.85 -22.84 -21.03
N GLN A 220 -9.22 -21.71 -21.33
CA GLN A 220 -8.36 -21.50 -22.49
C GLN A 220 -6.94 -21.23 -21.99
N ASP A 221 -6.01 -22.12 -22.36
CA ASP A 221 -4.60 -22.06 -21.94
C ASP A 221 -3.73 -21.30 -22.95
N THR A 222 -2.81 -20.49 -22.46
CA THR A 222 -1.81 -19.75 -23.26
C THR A 222 -0.47 -19.78 -22.53
N TRP A 223 0.62 -19.94 -23.29
CA TRP A 223 1.97 -19.99 -22.73
C TRP A 223 2.96 -19.38 -23.71
N ASP A 224 2.97 -18.06 -23.71
CA ASP A 224 3.75 -17.15 -24.56
C ASP A 224 4.23 -15.97 -23.71
N ASP A 225 4.75 -14.92 -24.34
CA ASP A 225 5.20 -13.69 -23.68
C ASP A 225 4.13 -12.58 -23.63
N VAL A 226 2.92 -12.82 -24.15
CA VAL A 226 1.82 -11.83 -24.23
C VAL A 226 0.87 -11.99 -23.04
N TYR A 227 0.65 -13.22 -22.59
CA TYR A 227 -0.28 -13.55 -21.52
C TYR A 227 0.43 -14.01 -20.23
N VAL A 228 -0.29 -13.98 -19.10
CA VAL A 228 0.17 -14.55 -17.83
C VAL A 228 0.32 -16.06 -17.96
N LYS A 229 1.53 -16.57 -17.68
CA LYS A 229 1.80 -18.01 -17.58
C LYS A 229 1.16 -18.60 -16.33
N MET A 230 -0.02 -19.20 -16.50
CA MET A 230 -0.84 -19.72 -15.42
C MET A 230 -0.24 -20.99 -14.79
N PRO A 231 -0.29 -21.16 -13.45
CA PRO A 231 0.30 -22.31 -12.75
C PRO A 231 -0.34 -23.65 -13.12
N CYS A 232 -1.57 -23.61 -13.61
CA CYS A 232 -2.38 -24.74 -14.04
C CYS A 232 -2.25 -25.08 -15.54
N SER A 233 -1.42 -24.35 -16.30
CA SER A 233 -1.11 -24.69 -17.69
C SER A 233 -0.46 -26.06 -17.79
N SER A 234 -0.78 -26.79 -18.85
CA SER A 234 -0.09 -28.06 -19.20
C SER A 234 1.43 -27.91 -19.38
N ARG A 235 1.90 -26.67 -19.63
CA ARG A 235 3.32 -26.31 -19.81
C ARG A 235 3.99 -25.83 -18.52
N SER A 236 3.26 -25.77 -17.41
CA SER A 236 3.76 -25.42 -16.08
C SER A 236 4.54 -26.58 -15.45
N LEU A 237 5.70 -26.88 -16.02
CA LEU A 237 6.57 -27.98 -15.58
C LEU A 237 7.41 -27.54 -14.37
N PHE A 238 7.13 -28.13 -13.21
CA PHE A 238 8.04 -28.11 -12.07
C PHE A 238 9.16 -29.14 -12.32
N PRO A 239 10.45 -28.79 -12.08
CA PRO A 239 11.54 -29.74 -12.22
C PRO A 239 11.52 -30.74 -11.05
N VAL A 240 10.86 -31.88 -11.27
CA VAL A 240 10.94 -33.08 -10.43
C VAL A 240 11.21 -34.26 -11.37
N VAL A 241 12.01 -35.21 -10.90
CA VAL A 241 12.39 -36.41 -11.66
C VAL A 241 11.15 -37.28 -11.91
N ASP A 242 11.00 -37.65 -13.18
CA ASP A 242 10.06 -38.61 -13.79
C ASP A 242 8.54 -38.37 -13.71
N GLU A 243 7.94 -38.54 -14.90
CA GLU A 243 6.52 -38.68 -15.28
C GLU A 243 5.54 -37.50 -15.09
N PHE A 244 4.70 -37.31 -16.11
CA PHE A 244 4.01 -36.06 -16.41
C PHE A 244 2.52 -36.03 -16.01
N THR A 245 1.99 -34.80 -15.93
CA THR A 245 0.55 -34.44 -15.93
C THR A 245 -0.26 -34.70 -14.65
N LEU A 246 -0.14 -35.86 -14.00
CA LEU A 246 -0.88 -36.13 -12.74
C LEU A 246 -0.21 -35.53 -11.48
N LEU A 247 1.09 -35.23 -11.58
CA LEU A 247 1.88 -34.73 -10.44
C LEU A 247 1.55 -33.28 -10.05
N GLY A 248 1.10 -32.43 -10.98
CA GLY A 248 0.95 -30.98 -10.73
C GLY A 248 -0.06 -30.62 -9.64
N PHE A 249 -1.28 -31.17 -9.69
CA PHE A 249 -2.29 -30.93 -8.65
C PHE A 249 -1.91 -31.58 -7.31
N LEU A 250 -1.31 -32.77 -7.33
CA LEU A 250 -0.83 -33.44 -6.12
C LEU A 250 0.29 -32.64 -5.44
N TYR A 251 1.20 -32.08 -6.26
CA TYR A 251 2.29 -31.20 -5.81
C TYR A 251 1.76 -29.89 -5.24
N ILE A 252 0.78 -29.24 -5.89
CA ILE A 252 0.12 -28.04 -5.35
C ILE A 252 -0.53 -28.35 -3.99
N ASN A 253 -1.25 -29.46 -3.85
CA ASN A 253 -1.86 -29.86 -2.58
C ASN A 253 -0.80 -30.11 -1.49
N ASN A 254 0.29 -30.80 -1.81
CA ASN A 254 1.41 -31.01 -0.89
C ASN A 254 2.11 -29.69 -0.50
N LEU A 255 2.32 -28.78 -1.47
CA LEU A 255 2.91 -27.46 -1.23
C LEU A 255 2.01 -26.58 -0.34
N ILE A 256 0.69 -26.60 -0.58
CA ILE A 256 -0.32 -25.97 0.28
C ILE A 256 -0.18 -26.47 1.72
N CYS A 257 -0.18 -27.79 1.93
CA CYS A 257 -0.05 -28.39 3.26
C CYS A 257 1.30 -28.06 3.93
N LEU A 258 2.41 -28.11 3.19
CA LEU A 258 3.74 -27.78 3.73
C LEU A 258 3.84 -26.30 4.13
N LEU A 259 3.36 -25.39 3.28
CA LEU A 259 3.42 -23.95 3.55
C LEU A 259 2.48 -23.54 4.70
N GLN A 260 1.27 -24.08 4.74
CA GLN A 260 0.35 -23.91 5.88
C GLN A 260 1.03 -24.34 7.19
N ASN A 261 1.60 -25.55 7.22
CA ASN A 261 2.29 -26.06 8.41
C ASN A 261 3.51 -25.22 8.81
N ALA A 262 4.27 -24.68 7.85
CA ALA A 262 5.39 -23.77 8.13
C ALA A 262 4.91 -22.44 8.73
N ILE A 263 3.88 -21.82 8.14
CA ILE A 263 3.28 -20.56 8.61
C ILE A 263 2.67 -20.72 10.01
N LEU A 264 1.96 -21.83 10.27
CA LEU A 264 1.37 -22.15 11.57
C LEU A 264 2.45 -22.38 12.65
N LYS A 265 3.57 -23.02 12.32
CA LYS A 265 4.73 -23.17 13.23
C LYS A 265 5.36 -21.81 13.56
N TYR A 266 5.60 -20.97 12.56
CA TYR A 266 6.18 -19.65 12.73
C TYR A 266 5.26 -18.68 13.50
N SER A 267 3.93 -18.81 13.34
CA SER A 267 2.93 -17.99 14.03
C SER A 267 2.05 -18.79 15.00
N ALA A 268 2.67 -19.61 15.86
CA ALA A 268 1.97 -20.52 16.78
C ALA A 268 0.90 -19.85 17.67
N SER A 269 1.06 -18.56 18.01
CA SER A 269 0.07 -17.78 18.77
C SER A 269 -1.18 -17.37 17.96
N ASN A 270 -1.07 -17.31 16.63
CA ASN A 270 -2.18 -17.05 15.70
C ASN A 270 -2.71 -18.33 15.05
N ALA A 271 -1.98 -19.46 15.14
CA ALA A 271 -2.31 -20.73 14.49
C ALA A 271 -3.73 -21.24 14.77
N LYS A 272 -4.30 -20.97 15.95
CA LYS A 272 -5.69 -21.34 16.31
C LYS A 272 -6.78 -20.39 15.78
N LYS A 273 -6.39 -19.29 15.11
CA LYS A 273 -7.30 -18.23 14.61
C LYS A 273 -7.31 -18.12 13.09
N TRP A 274 -6.33 -18.70 12.42
CA TRP A 274 -6.17 -18.61 10.97
C TRP A 274 -6.84 -19.81 10.31
N ASP A 275 -7.89 -19.53 9.56
CA ASP A 275 -8.54 -20.48 8.68
C ASP A 275 -7.95 -20.36 7.26
N PHE A 276 -7.49 -21.49 6.72
CA PHE A 276 -6.91 -21.60 5.38
C PHE A 276 -7.88 -22.24 4.36
N THR A 277 -9.14 -22.48 4.75
CA THR A 277 -10.15 -23.16 3.91
C THR A 277 -10.39 -22.42 2.60
N ALA A 278 -10.70 -21.10 2.65
CA ALA A 278 -10.83 -20.29 1.43
C ALA A 278 -9.55 -20.29 0.59
N LEU A 279 -8.39 -20.09 1.22
CA LEU A 279 -7.08 -20.10 0.55
C LEU A 279 -6.87 -21.40 -0.26
N SER A 280 -7.06 -22.57 0.36
CA SER A 280 -6.90 -23.87 -0.30
C SER A 280 -7.93 -24.08 -1.42
N LEU A 281 -9.20 -23.73 -1.15
CA LEU A 281 -10.31 -23.85 -2.11
C LEU A 281 -10.12 -22.98 -3.34
N TYR A 282 -9.64 -21.74 -3.18
CA TYR A 282 -9.43 -20.81 -4.28
C TYR A 282 -8.14 -21.13 -5.06
N CYS A 283 -7.09 -21.62 -4.40
CA CYS A 283 -5.88 -22.07 -5.09
C CYS A 283 -6.20 -23.19 -6.10
N THR A 284 -6.98 -24.19 -5.68
CA THR A 284 -7.34 -25.36 -6.50
C THR A 284 -8.40 -25.08 -7.58
N LYS A 285 -9.19 -24.01 -7.46
CA LYS A 285 -10.26 -23.64 -8.41
C LYS A 285 -9.82 -22.82 -9.63
N VAL A 286 -8.52 -22.58 -9.81
CA VAL A 286 -7.98 -21.69 -10.85
C VAL A 286 -8.50 -21.96 -12.26
N ASN A 287 -8.58 -23.22 -12.71
CA ASN A 287 -9.11 -23.59 -14.03
C ASN A 287 -10.59 -23.25 -14.24
N ASN A 288 -11.37 -23.18 -13.15
CA ASN A 288 -12.82 -22.95 -13.21
C ASN A 288 -13.17 -21.46 -13.11
N LEU A 289 -12.30 -20.65 -12.51
CA LEU A 289 -12.52 -19.22 -12.29
C LEU A 289 -11.75 -18.34 -13.29
N ILE A 290 -10.52 -18.72 -13.64
CA ILE A 290 -9.66 -17.99 -14.57
C ILE A 290 -9.69 -18.71 -15.92
N SER A 291 -10.82 -18.60 -16.61
CA SER A 291 -11.09 -19.35 -17.85
C SER A 291 -10.59 -18.67 -19.12
N PHE A 292 -10.25 -17.39 -19.07
CA PHE A 292 -9.63 -16.63 -20.16
C PHE A 292 -8.17 -16.28 -19.83
N PRO A 293 -7.27 -16.27 -20.84
CA PRO A 293 -5.92 -15.72 -20.70
C PRO A 293 -5.91 -14.28 -20.18
N ILE A 294 -5.12 -14.01 -19.15
CA ILE A 294 -4.91 -12.65 -18.63
C ILE A 294 -3.79 -12.01 -19.46
N PRO A 295 -4.04 -10.94 -20.24
CA PRO A 295 -2.97 -10.26 -20.98
C PRO A 295 -2.03 -9.54 -20.03
N LEU A 296 -0.76 -9.45 -20.41
CA LEU A 296 0.21 -8.61 -19.72
C LEU A 296 0.05 -7.15 -20.17
N LEU A 297 -0.09 -6.24 -19.21
CA LEU A 297 -0.08 -4.81 -19.40
C LEU A 297 1.38 -4.33 -19.53
N LYS A 298 1.97 -4.53 -20.72
CA LYS A 298 3.34 -4.16 -21.09
C LYS A 298 3.52 -2.64 -21.24
N VAL A 299 4.76 -2.17 -21.18
CA VAL A 299 5.15 -0.77 -21.46
C VAL A 299 4.62 -0.32 -22.83
N GLY A 300 4.05 0.88 -22.89
CA GLY A 300 3.47 1.48 -24.09
C GLY A 300 2.05 1.02 -24.43
N MET A 301 1.41 0.19 -23.59
CA MET A 301 0.01 -0.22 -23.78
C MET A 301 -0.97 0.68 -23.05
N ASP A 302 -1.95 1.22 -23.78
CA ASP A 302 -3.22 1.70 -23.24
C ASP A 302 -4.24 0.54 -23.27
N HIS A 303 -4.39 -0.17 -22.15
CA HIS A 303 -5.25 -1.35 -22.09
C HIS A 303 -5.87 -1.56 -20.70
N SER A 304 -7.11 -2.04 -20.68
CA SER A 304 -7.87 -2.34 -19.47
C SER A 304 -8.17 -3.83 -19.30
N ILE A 305 -8.17 -4.33 -18.07
CA ILE A 305 -8.61 -5.67 -17.71
C ILE A 305 -9.70 -5.54 -16.64
N THR A 306 -10.91 -6.04 -16.91
CA THR A 306 -11.97 -6.18 -15.89
C THR A 306 -12.17 -7.65 -15.53
N MET A 307 -12.08 -7.96 -14.24
CA MET A 307 -12.28 -9.29 -13.66
C MET A 307 -13.09 -9.21 -12.37
N SER A 308 -13.67 -10.32 -11.91
CA SER A 308 -14.43 -10.35 -10.65
C SER A 308 -13.53 -10.36 -9.42
N GLN A 309 -14.06 -9.87 -8.29
CA GLN A 309 -13.39 -9.95 -6.99
C GLN A 309 -13.10 -11.42 -6.59
N GLU A 310 -13.92 -12.40 -7.04
CA GLU A 310 -13.66 -13.83 -6.86
C GLU A 310 -12.48 -14.34 -7.71
N GLN A 311 -12.34 -13.87 -8.96
CA GLN A 311 -11.18 -14.16 -9.82
C GLN A 311 -9.89 -13.58 -9.20
N VAL A 312 -9.94 -12.35 -8.68
CA VAL A 312 -8.80 -11.74 -7.98
C VAL A 312 -8.38 -12.57 -6.76
N ALA A 313 -9.33 -13.03 -5.94
CA ALA A 313 -9.03 -13.87 -4.78
C ALA A 313 -8.41 -15.23 -5.17
N CYS A 314 -8.84 -15.81 -6.28
CA CYS A 314 -8.26 -17.03 -6.86
C CYS A 314 -6.78 -16.85 -7.24
N LEU A 315 -6.46 -15.73 -7.90
CA LEU A 315 -5.09 -15.37 -8.26
C LEU A 315 -4.24 -15.07 -7.01
N LEU A 316 -4.79 -14.36 -6.02
CA LEU A 316 -4.07 -14.05 -4.78
C LEU A 316 -3.85 -15.27 -3.88
N ALA A 317 -4.75 -16.26 -3.89
CA ALA A 317 -4.51 -17.54 -3.24
C ALA A 317 -3.34 -18.30 -3.87
N ASN A 318 -3.27 -18.31 -5.22
CA ASN A 318 -2.13 -18.86 -5.96
C ASN A 318 -0.81 -18.12 -5.65
N ALA A 319 -0.85 -16.78 -5.55
CA ALA A 319 0.29 -15.96 -5.15
C ALA A 319 0.75 -16.24 -3.70
N PHE A 320 -0.18 -16.44 -2.78
CA PHE A 320 0.09 -16.81 -1.39
C PHE A 320 0.81 -18.17 -1.30
N PHE A 321 0.36 -19.17 -2.04
CA PHE A 321 1.04 -20.48 -2.15
C PHE A 321 2.23 -20.50 -3.11
N CYS A 322 2.62 -19.33 -3.63
CA CYS A 322 3.81 -19.12 -4.46
C CYS A 322 3.83 -19.96 -5.76
N THR A 323 2.65 -20.26 -6.33
CA THR A 323 2.51 -21.21 -7.44
C THR A 323 2.89 -20.64 -8.81
N PHE A 324 2.92 -19.30 -8.99
CA PHE A 324 3.14 -18.72 -10.32
C PHE A 324 4.54 -19.07 -10.87
N PRO A 325 4.63 -19.78 -12.01
CA PRO A 325 5.88 -20.25 -12.58
C PRO A 325 6.71 -19.09 -13.13
N ARG A 326 8.03 -19.26 -13.21
CA ARG A 326 9.00 -18.25 -13.69
C ARG A 326 9.06 -16.93 -12.87
N ARG A 327 8.24 -16.73 -11.84
CA ARG A 327 8.19 -15.49 -11.03
C ARG A 327 9.11 -15.45 -9.79
N ASN A 328 10.00 -16.43 -9.63
CA ASN A 328 10.84 -16.59 -8.43
C ASN A 328 12.33 -16.25 -8.63
N SER A 329 12.73 -15.74 -9.79
CA SER A 329 14.14 -15.39 -10.09
C SER A 329 14.24 -14.09 -10.89
N ARG A 330 15.20 -13.23 -10.53
CA ARG A 330 15.51 -11.98 -11.23
C ARG A 330 16.18 -12.18 -12.60
N ARG A 331 16.66 -13.39 -12.91
CA ARG A 331 17.16 -13.78 -14.24
C ARG A 331 16.08 -14.44 -15.11
N SER A 332 14.81 -14.22 -14.79
CA SER A 332 13.68 -14.75 -15.57
C SER A 332 13.19 -13.77 -16.62
N GLU A 333 12.36 -14.29 -17.52
CA GLU A 333 11.50 -13.57 -18.46
C GLU A 333 10.71 -12.40 -17.84
N TYR A 334 10.38 -12.47 -16.54
CA TYR A 334 9.59 -11.47 -15.83
C TYR A 334 10.45 -10.50 -14.99
N ASN A 335 11.70 -10.24 -15.39
CA ASN A 335 12.61 -9.35 -14.65
C ASN A 335 12.09 -7.90 -14.53
N ASN A 336 11.29 -7.41 -15.49
CA ASN A 336 10.66 -6.10 -15.49
C ASN A 336 9.24 -6.08 -14.87
N TYR A 337 8.84 -7.15 -14.17
CA TYR A 337 7.58 -7.24 -13.44
C TYR A 337 7.81 -7.32 -11.92
N PRO A 338 6.86 -6.86 -11.08
CA PRO A 338 7.00 -6.97 -9.63
C PRO A 338 6.93 -8.44 -9.13
N ASP A 339 7.48 -8.68 -7.92
CA ASP A 339 7.34 -9.97 -7.21
C ASP A 339 5.86 -10.25 -6.87
N ILE A 340 5.21 -11.23 -7.53
CA ILE A 340 3.84 -11.65 -7.22
C ILE A 340 3.76 -12.71 -6.12
N ASN A 341 4.66 -13.70 -6.11
CA ASN A 341 4.64 -14.80 -5.13
C ASN A 341 5.06 -14.32 -3.73
N PHE A 342 4.40 -14.80 -2.67
CA PHE A 342 4.55 -14.28 -1.31
C PHE A 342 5.77 -14.83 -0.55
N VAL A 343 6.71 -15.52 -1.21
CA VAL A 343 7.90 -16.17 -0.59
C VAL A 343 8.61 -15.24 0.41
N ARG A 344 8.82 -13.97 0.03
CA ARG A 344 9.55 -12.97 0.82
C ARG A 344 8.76 -12.45 2.03
N LEU A 345 7.45 -12.69 2.10
CA LEU A 345 6.60 -12.37 3.25
C LEU A 345 6.77 -13.40 4.38
N PHE A 346 7.12 -14.65 4.05
CA PHE A 346 7.25 -15.73 5.03
C PHE A 346 8.64 -15.85 5.66
N GLY A 347 9.68 -15.28 5.04
CA GLY A 347 11.05 -15.30 5.59
C GLY A 347 11.32 -14.25 6.67
N GLY A 348 12.16 -14.57 7.66
CA GLY A 348 12.64 -13.64 8.70
C GLY A 348 11.63 -13.32 9.81
N SER A 349 12.13 -12.80 10.95
CA SER A 349 11.42 -12.71 12.24
C SER A 349 10.66 -11.40 12.52
N SER A 350 10.48 -10.53 11.53
CA SER A 350 9.93 -9.17 11.71
C SER A 350 8.47 -9.15 12.19
N SER A 351 8.19 -8.39 13.25
CA SER A 351 6.84 -8.13 13.77
C SER A 351 5.91 -7.52 12.71
N SER A 352 6.42 -6.62 11.88
CA SER A 352 5.67 -6.02 10.77
C SER A 352 5.11 -7.06 9.80
N LYS A 353 5.84 -8.16 9.54
CA LYS A 353 5.35 -9.26 8.69
C LYS A 353 4.18 -10.01 9.30
N ILE A 354 4.13 -10.13 10.64
CA ILE A 354 2.98 -10.72 11.34
C ILE A 354 1.74 -9.82 11.19
N GLU A 355 1.89 -8.50 11.28
CA GLU A 355 0.79 -7.56 11.05
C GLU A 355 0.30 -7.59 9.59
N LYS A 356 1.21 -7.65 8.61
CA LYS A 356 0.85 -7.90 7.19
C LYS A 356 0.04 -9.18 7.02
N LEU A 357 0.49 -10.28 7.61
CA LEU A 357 -0.20 -11.58 7.53
C LEU A 357 -1.59 -11.51 8.16
N LYS A 358 -1.78 -10.83 9.30
CA LYS A 358 -3.13 -10.60 9.86
C LYS A 358 -4.05 -9.88 8.88
N THR A 359 -3.56 -8.81 8.24
CA THR A 359 -4.33 -8.04 7.25
C THR A 359 -4.72 -8.88 6.03
N LEU A 360 -3.80 -9.69 5.51
CA LEU A 360 -4.06 -10.58 4.38
C LEU A 360 -4.98 -11.76 4.75
N MET A 361 -4.82 -12.35 5.93
CA MET A 361 -5.74 -13.41 6.39
C MET A 361 -7.15 -12.88 6.62
N CYS A 362 -7.31 -11.63 7.10
CA CYS A 362 -8.60 -10.95 7.19
C CYS A 362 -9.30 -10.85 5.82
N TYR A 363 -8.55 -10.58 4.74
CA TYR A 363 -9.07 -10.62 3.38
C TYR A 363 -9.55 -12.01 3.00
N PHE A 364 -8.71 -13.04 3.07
CA PHE A 364 -9.10 -14.40 2.67
C PHE A 364 -10.24 -14.98 3.52
N GLN A 365 -10.32 -14.64 4.80
CA GLN A 365 -11.42 -15.06 5.68
C GLN A 365 -12.76 -14.44 5.28
N SER A 366 -12.80 -13.22 4.75
CA SER A 366 -14.07 -12.62 4.30
C SER A 366 -14.77 -13.45 3.19
N PHE A 367 -14.02 -14.24 2.40
CA PHE A 367 -14.57 -15.09 1.34
C PHE A 367 -15.13 -16.43 1.83
N THR A 368 -14.85 -16.86 3.06
CA THR A 368 -15.59 -18.00 3.67
C THR A 368 -16.95 -17.56 4.18
N GLU A 369 -17.08 -16.30 4.60
CA GLU A 369 -18.34 -15.70 5.06
C GLU A 369 -19.25 -15.28 3.89
N GLN A 370 -18.72 -14.50 2.93
CA GLN A 370 -19.48 -14.03 1.78
C GLN A 370 -18.59 -13.85 0.54
N LYS A 371 -18.98 -14.45 -0.59
CA LYS A 371 -18.34 -14.19 -1.88
C LYS A 371 -18.64 -12.75 -2.33
N PRO A 372 -17.64 -11.92 -2.66
CA PRO A 372 -17.88 -10.56 -3.13
C PRO A 372 -18.48 -10.56 -4.55
N PRO A 373 -19.62 -9.86 -4.77
CA PRO A 373 -20.33 -9.86 -6.05
C PRO A 373 -19.80 -8.84 -7.08
N GLY A 374 -18.65 -8.22 -6.82
CA GLY A 374 -18.17 -7.09 -7.62
C GLY A 374 -17.16 -7.42 -8.69
N LEU A 375 -16.84 -6.38 -9.46
CA LEU A 375 -15.74 -6.34 -10.42
C LEU A 375 -14.64 -5.38 -9.97
N VAL A 376 -13.43 -5.58 -10.51
CA VAL A 376 -12.30 -4.65 -10.44
C VAL A 376 -11.76 -4.44 -11.85
N THR A 377 -11.49 -3.20 -12.22
CA THR A 377 -10.83 -2.83 -13.48
C THR A 377 -9.41 -2.36 -13.19
N PHE A 378 -8.44 -2.85 -13.96
CA PHE A 378 -7.05 -2.40 -13.98
C PHE A 378 -6.76 -1.81 -15.36
N THR A 379 -6.40 -0.54 -15.44
CA THR A 379 -6.13 0.18 -16.68
C THR A 379 -4.70 0.69 -16.66
N ARG A 380 -3.82 0.13 -17.50
CA ARG A 380 -2.55 0.79 -17.81
C ARG A 380 -2.87 1.91 -18.79
N LYS A 381 -2.33 3.09 -18.51
CA LYS A 381 -2.49 4.27 -19.34
C LYS A 381 -1.13 4.89 -19.61
N SER A 382 -0.91 5.30 -20.86
CA SER A 382 0.25 6.05 -21.32
C SER A 382 -0.13 7.51 -21.63
N LEU A 383 0.87 8.37 -21.72
CA LEU A 383 0.75 9.73 -22.23
C LEU A 383 1.57 9.80 -23.53
N ASP A 384 0.87 9.86 -24.67
CA ASP A 384 1.46 9.89 -26.02
C ASP A 384 2.56 10.95 -26.19
N LYS A 385 2.32 12.14 -25.63
CA LYS A 385 3.18 13.32 -25.81
C LYS A 385 3.26 14.14 -24.52
N PRO A 386 4.45 14.62 -24.13
CA PRO A 386 4.60 15.50 -22.99
C PRO A 386 3.92 16.86 -23.25
N LEU A 387 3.39 17.48 -22.19
CA LEU A 387 2.71 18.77 -22.29
C LEU A 387 3.71 19.94 -22.37
N ASN A 388 3.33 20.99 -23.09
CA ASN A 388 4.06 22.26 -23.11
C ASN A 388 3.59 23.17 -21.96
N TRP A 389 4.00 22.83 -20.73
CA TRP A 389 3.62 23.50 -19.49
C TRP A 389 3.75 25.03 -19.54
N LYS A 390 4.85 25.54 -20.11
CA LYS A 390 5.12 26.98 -20.29
C LYS A 390 4.02 27.73 -21.08
N SER A 391 3.34 27.05 -22.00
CA SER A 391 2.30 27.66 -22.83
C SER A 391 0.90 27.66 -22.20
N SER A 392 0.69 26.89 -21.12
CA SER A 392 -0.65 26.73 -20.53
C SER A 392 -1.20 28.04 -19.96
N GLN A 393 -2.41 28.38 -20.41
CA GLN A 393 -3.22 29.50 -19.90
C GLN A 393 -4.18 29.08 -18.79
N THR A 394 -4.21 27.78 -18.46
CA THR A 394 -5.05 27.21 -17.40
C THR A 394 -4.67 27.79 -16.04
N ARG A 395 -5.63 27.96 -15.13
CA ARG A 395 -5.41 28.48 -13.77
C ARG A 395 -5.64 27.38 -12.73
N LEU A 396 -5.09 27.57 -11.53
CA LEU A 396 -5.30 26.67 -10.39
C LEU A 396 -6.79 26.47 -10.09
N THR A 397 -7.17 25.23 -9.80
CA THR A 397 -8.50 24.76 -9.38
C THR A 397 -8.70 24.89 -7.87
N LYS A 398 -9.83 24.43 -7.32
CA LYS A 398 -10.06 24.48 -5.86
C LYS A 398 -9.04 23.60 -5.12
N LEU A 399 -8.61 24.07 -3.95
CA LEU A 399 -7.78 23.32 -3.01
C LEU A 399 -8.52 23.21 -1.68
N HIS A 400 -8.73 21.99 -1.21
CA HIS A 400 -8.86 21.67 0.20
C HIS A 400 -7.51 21.15 0.69
N ILE A 401 -7.03 21.62 1.84
CA ILE A 401 -5.79 21.09 2.44
C ILE A 401 -5.93 20.95 3.95
N THR A 402 -5.51 19.81 4.48
CA THR A 402 -5.73 19.41 5.88
C THR A 402 -4.49 18.74 6.46
N CYS A 403 -4.24 18.95 7.75
CA CYS A 403 -3.22 18.20 8.51
C CYS A 403 -3.78 16.94 9.17
N GLU A 404 -5.11 16.78 9.25
CA GLU A 404 -5.79 15.58 9.73
C GLU A 404 -6.42 14.79 8.58
N GLY A 405 -6.74 13.52 8.83
CA GLY A 405 -7.38 12.63 7.85
C GLY A 405 -6.40 11.82 6.97
N THR A 406 -6.97 10.95 6.14
CA THR A 406 -6.26 10.04 5.22
C THR A 406 -6.81 10.11 3.80
N ILE A 407 -6.05 9.62 2.82
CA ILE A 407 -6.48 9.58 1.41
C ILE A 407 -7.62 8.56 1.23
N GLU A 408 -7.53 7.44 1.94
CA GLU A 408 -8.46 6.31 1.86
C GLU A 408 -9.80 6.59 2.55
N ASP A 409 -9.80 7.18 3.76
CA ASP A 409 -11.02 7.41 4.55
C ASP A 409 -11.73 8.70 4.11
N ASP A 410 -11.03 9.85 4.16
CA ASP A 410 -11.63 11.18 3.90
C ASP A 410 -11.73 11.50 2.39
N GLY A 411 -10.88 10.87 1.58
CA GLY A 411 -10.89 10.94 0.12
C GLY A 411 -11.88 9.99 -0.55
N CYS A 412 -12.83 9.38 0.16
CA CYS A 412 -13.83 8.48 -0.42
C CYS A 412 -14.56 9.10 -1.64
N GLY A 413 -14.67 8.35 -2.74
CA GLY A 413 -15.22 8.82 -4.01
C GLY A 413 -14.33 9.79 -4.82
N MET A 414 -13.17 10.22 -4.31
CA MET A 414 -12.17 10.98 -5.09
C MET A 414 -11.27 10.04 -5.91
N LEU A 415 -10.49 10.61 -6.83
CA LEU A 415 -9.34 9.92 -7.42
C LEU A 415 -8.21 9.89 -6.38
N GLN A 416 -7.96 8.72 -5.80
CA GLN A 416 -7.04 8.55 -4.69
C GLN A 416 -5.63 8.19 -5.19
N VAL A 417 -4.62 8.95 -4.77
CA VAL A 417 -3.25 8.77 -5.24
C VAL A 417 -2.51 7.72 -4.40
N ASP A 418 -1.98 6.71 -5.07
CA ASP A 418 -0.99 5.78 -4.55
C ASP A 418 0.42 6.31 -4.85
N PHE A 419 1.25 6.45 -3.81
CA PHE A 419 2.61 6.98 -3.91
C PHE A 419 3.59 5.90 -4.34
N ALA A 420 3.35 5.40 -5.55
CA ALA A 420 3.83 4.11 -6.00
C ALA A 420 5.35 4.01 -6.17
N ASN A 421 5.83 2.77 -6.19
CA ASN A 421 7.04 2.41 -6.90
C ASN A 421 6.72 2.17 -8.38
N LYS A 422 7.69 2.36 -9.30
CA LYS A 422 7.49 1.98 -10.71
C LYS A 422 7.12 0.50 -10.88
N PHE A 423 7.59 -0.35 -9.96
CA PHE A 423 7.08 -1.71 -9.75
C PHE A 423 5.91 -1.68 -8.76
N VAL A 424 4.69 -1.47 -9.28
CA VAL A 424 3.46 -1.21 -8.51
C VAL A 424 3.27 -2.13 -7.29
N GLY A 425 2.83 -1.56 -6.18
CA GLY A 425 2.73 -2.24 -4.87
C GLY A 425 4.08 -2.40 -4.15
N GLY A 426 5.16 -1.81 -4.68
CA GLY A 426 6.48 -1.73 -4.06
C GLY A 426 6.93 -2.99 -3.33
N GLY A 427 7.18 -2.85 -2.03
CA GLY A 427 7.63 -3.91 -1.12
C GLY A 427 6.50 -4.72 -0.46
N VAL A 428 5.25 -4.71 -0.96
CA VAL A 428 4.11 -5.28 -0.24
C VAL A 428 4.28 -6.77 0.10
N THR A 429 4.78 -7.56 -0.86
CA THR A 429 5.09 -9.00 -0.67
C THR A 429 6.41 -9.26 0.07
N SER A 430 7.08 -8.23 0.59
CA SER A 430 8.35 -8.32 1.32
C SER A 430 8.37 -7.41 2.57
N SER A 431 9.30 -6.46 2.69
CA SER A 431 9.53 -5.64 3.89
C SER A 431 8.88 -4.25 3.88
N GLY A 432 8.52 -3.71 2.71
CA GLY A 432 7.94 -2.36 2.60
C GLY A 432 6.61 -2.23 3.33
N LEU A 433 6.39 -1.12 4.04
CA LEU A 433 5.20 -0.87 4.85
C LEU A 433 4.91 0.64 5.00
N VAL A 434 5.12 1.39 3.92
CA VAL A 434 4.76 2.81 3.79
C VAL A 434 3.41 2.95 3.07
N GLN A 435 3.05 4.13 2.58
CA GLN A 435 1.70 4.43 2.07
C GLN A 435 1.21 3.44 0.99
N GLU A 436 2.03 3.14 -0.02
CA GLU A 436 1.72 2.17 -1.09
C GLU A 436 1.43 0.76 -0.51
N GLU A 437 2.36 0.20 0.28
CA GLU A 437 2.17 -1.16 0.78
C GLU A 437 1.04 -1.25 1.82
N ILE A 438 0.84 -0.23 2.65
CA ILE A 438 -0.30 -0.16 3.56
C ILE A 438 -1.59 -0.20 2.75
N ARG A 439 -1.69 0.57 1.66
CA ARG A 439 -2.90 0.59 0.84
C ARG A 439 -3.16 -0.74 0.15
N PHE A 440 -2.11 -1.36 -0.41
CA PHE A 440 -2.18 -2.70 -0.97
C PHE A 440 -2.49 -3.79 0.07
N LEU A 441 -2.27 -3.56 1.37
CA LEU A 441 -2.65 -4.51 2.43
C LEU A 441 -4.10 -4.35 2.87
N ILE A 442 -4.63 -3.13 2.95
CA ILE A 442 -6.03 -2.90 3.35
C ILE A 442 -7.03 -3.08 2.19
N ASN A 443 -6.56 -2.94 0.93
CA ASN A 443 -7.25 -3.31 -0.29
C ASN A 443 -6.45 -4.38 -1.08
N PRO A 444 -6.36 -5.66 -0.63
CA PRO A 444 -5.49 -6.69 -1.23
C PRO A 444 -5.68 -6.97 -2.70
N GLU A 445 -6.84 -6.63 -3.25
CA GLU A 445 -7.14 -6.75 -4.69
C GLU A 445 -6.18 -5.92 -5.56
N LEU A 446 -5.55 -4.87 -5.01
CA LEU A 446 -4.46 -4.15 -5.67
C LEU A 446 -3.23 -5.04 -5.94
N ILE A 447 -2.93 -6.01 -5.08
CA ILE A 447 -1.73 -6.86 -5.17
C ILE A 447 -1.72 -7.67 -6.48
N VAL A 448 -2.89 -8.02 -7.03
CA VAL A 448 -2.97 -8.83 -8.26
C VAL A 448 -2.45 -8.07 -9.48
N SER A 449 -2.42 -6.74 -9.47
CA SER A 449 -1.81 -5.93 -10.54
C SER A 449 -0.35 -6.33 -10.81
N ARG A 450 0.37 -6.76 -9.77
CA ARG A 450 1.76 -7.25 -9.85
C ARG A 450 1.91 -8.49 -10.72
N LEU A 451 0.83 -9.24 -10.94
CA LEU A 451 0.85 -10.43 -11.80
C LEU A 451 1.02 -10.04 -13.27
N PHE A 452 0.40 -8.96 -13.72
CA PHE A 452 0.29 -8.62 -15.15
C PHE A 452 0.77 -7.20 -15.53
N THR A 453 1.06 -6.31 -14.59
CA THR A 453 1.56 -4.96 -14.87
C THR A 453 3.09 -4.94 -14.89
N GLU A 454 3.67 -4.61 -16.06
CA GLU A 454 5.10 -4.33 -16.20
C GLU A 454 5.48 -3.03 -15.48
N ALA A 455 6.76 -2.82 -15.14
CA ALA A 455 7.21 -1.57 -14.54
C ALA A 455 6.73 -0.33 -15.33
N LEU A 456 6.28 0.71 -14.63
CA LEU A 456 5.80 1.95 -15.23
C LEU A 456 6.97 2.80 -15.77
N ASP A 457 6.88 3.23 -17.02
CA ASP A 457 7.78 4.23 -17.59
C ASP A 457 7.34 5.67 -17.23
N HIS A 458 8.16 6.67 -17.55
CA HIS A 458 8.01 8.07 -17.12
C HIS A 458 6.70 8.73 -17.56
N ASN A 459 6.09 8.26 -18.64
CA ASN A 459 4.83 8.77 -19.19
C ASN A 459 3.60 7.90 -18.86
N GLU A 460 3.74 6.87 -18.02
CA GLU A 460 2.65 5.91 -17.76
C GLU A 460 2.07 5.99 -16.33
N CYS A 461 0.88 5.46 -16.12
CA CYS A 461 0.30 5.18 -14.81
C CYS A 461 -0.55 3.89 -14.83
N LEU A 462 -0.83 3.34 -13.65
CA LEU A 462 -1.84 2.30 -13.48
C LEU A 462 -3.03 2.87 -12.70
N ILE A 463 -4.22 2.77 -13.27
CA ILE A 463 -5.48 3.14 -12.63
C ILE A 463 -6.20 1.85 -12.23
N ILE A 464 -6.70 1.78 -11.00
CA ILE A 464 -7.47 0.65 -10.50
C ILE A 464 -8.81 1.15 -9.97
N THR A 465 -9.91 0.63 -10.49
CA THR A 465 -11.27 0.97 -10.07
C THR A 465 -11.98 -0.24 -9.52
N GLY A 466 -12.57 -0.13 -8.33
CA GLY A 466 -13.47 -1.16 -7.79
C GLY A 466 -12.96 -1.95 -6.59
N THR A 467 -11.71 -1.76 -6.19
CA THR A 467 -11.11 -2.50 -5.07
C THR A 467 -11.81 -2.19 -3.76
N GLN A 468 -12.17 -3.23 -3.01
CA GLN A 468 -12.80 -3.12 -1.70
C GLN A 468 -11.77 -3.03 -0.56
N GLN A 469 -12.09 -2.27 0.50
CA GLN A 469 -11.30 -2.25 1.73
C GLN A 469 -11.77 -3.35 2.69
N TYR A 470 -10.84 -4.17 3.15
CA TYR A 470 -11.12 -5.35 3.99
C TYR A 470 -10.61 -5.22 5.42
N SER A 471 -9.68 -4.29 5.68
CA SER A 471 -9.06 -4.13 7.00
C SER A 471 -8.93 -2.67 7.41
N LYS A 472 -8.99 -2.46 8.72
CA LYS A 472 -8.60 -1.23 9.40
C LYS A 472 -7.17 -1.40 9.92
N TYR A 473 -6.47 -0.29 10.09
CA TYR A 473 -5.11 -0.30 10.63
C TYR A 473 -4.88 0.88 11.59
N THR A 474 -3.73 0.88 12.24
CA THR A 474 -3.18 2.03 13.00
C THR A 474 -1.67 2.08 12.81
N GLY A 475 -1.05 3.26 13.00
CA GLY A 475 0.39 3.43 12.85
C GLY A 475 0.88 3.35 11.40
N TYR A 476 2.19 3.43 11.21
CA TYR A 476 2.83 3.54 9.89
C TYR A 476 4.24 2.94 9.94
N SER A 477 4.69 2.29 8.86
CA SER A 477 5.99 1.61 8.83
C SER A 477 6.16 0.66 10.02
N GLN A 478 7.20 0.82 10.84
CA GLN A 478 7.48 -0.02 12.00
C GLN A 478 6.38 -0.01 13.09
N THR A 479 5.51 1.01 13.12
CA THR A 479 4.40 1.09 14.09
C THR A 479 3.06 0.57 13.55
N TYR A 480 3.01 0.15 12.29
CA TYR A 480 1.80 -0.41 11.67
C TYR A 480 1.27 -1.61 12.46
N LYS A 481 -0.04 -1.61 12.72
CA LYS A 481 -0.79 -2.71 13.32
C LYS A 481 -2.12 -2.89 12.62
N TRP A 482 -2.49 -4.15 12.38
CA TRP A 482 -3.83 -4.50 11.94
C TRP A 482 -4.84 -4.22 13.06
N ASN A 483 -5.97 -3.58 12.74
CA ASN A 483 -6.95 -3.07 13.70
C ASN A 483 -8.38 -3.59 13.44
N GLY A 484 -8.50 -4.82 12.96
CA GLY A 484 -9.79 -5.47 12.72
C GLY A 484 -10.29 -5.39 11.26
N CYS A 485 -11.35 -6.12 10.99
CA CYS A 485 -12.03 -6.14 9.69
C CYS A 485 -12.66 -4.77 9.36
N HIS A 486 -12.74 -4.44 8.09
CA HIS A 486 -13.48 -3.30 7.57
C HIS A 486 -14.73 -3.79 6.81
N GLN A 487 -15.89 -3.18 7.05
CA GLN A 487 -17.11 -3.39 6.27
C GLN A 487 -17.26 -2.23 5.29
N ASP A 488 -16.91 -2.48 4.02
CA ASP A 488 -16.88 -1.44 2.99
C ASP A 488 -18.31 -1.11 2.52
N VAL A 489 -18.75 0.11 2.85
CA VAL A 489 -20.06 0.66 2.51
C VAL A 489 -20.03 1.52 1.23
N THR A 490 -18.87 1.65 0.58
CA THR A 490 -18.72 2.45 -0.65
C THR A 490 -19.70 1.95 -1.72
N PRO A 491 -20.49 2.83 -2.37
CA PRO A 491 -21.45 2.41 -3.39
C PRO A 491 -20.75 1.70 -4.56
N ARG A 492 -21.55 1.00 -5.39
CA ARG A 492 -21.08 0.37 -6.63
C ARG A 492 -21.58 1.11 -7.86
N ASP A 493 -20.76 1.17 -8.89
CA ASP A 493 -21.09 1.76 -10.18
C ASP A 493 -21.93 0.81 -11.07
N GLY A 494 -22.26 1.25 -12.28
CA GLY A 494 -23.02 0.44 -13.25
C GLY A 494 -22.34 -0.87 -13.68
N TRP A 495 -21.04 -1.03 -13.43
CA TRP A 495 -20.28 -2.26 -13.69
C TRP A 495 -20.05 -3.08 -12.41
N GLN A 496 -20.77 -2.79 -11.33
CA GLN A 496 -20.63 -3.44 -10.01
C GLN A 496 -19.25 -3.27 -9.36
N ARG A 497 -18.45 -2.29 -9.79
CA ARG A 497 -17.18 -1.92 -9.15
C ARG A 497 -17.47 -0.97 -7.98
N ARG A 498 -16.76 -1.07 -6.85
CA ARG A 498 -16.83 -0.03 -5.81
C ARG A 498 -16.44 1.34 -6.40
N CYS A 499 -17.06 2.43 -5.95
CA CYS A 499 -16.73 3.81 -6.31
C CYS A 499 -15.40 4.29 -5.67
N THR A 500 -14.38 3.45 -5.76
CA THR A 500 -13.00 3.65 -5.28
C THR A 500 -12.11 3.61 -6.52
N GLU A 501 -11.60 4.76 -6.95
CA GLU A 501 -10.63 4.90 -8.04
C GLU A 501 -9.26 5.26 -7.44
N ILE A 502 -8.27 4.38 -7.62
CA ILE A 502 -6.90 4.55 -7.14
C ILE A 502 -5.99 4.69 -8.35
N VAL A 503 -5.00 5.59 -8.29
CA VAL A 503 -3.99 5.74 -9.34
C VAL A 503 -2.58 5.65 -8.78
N ALA A 504 -1.83 4.67 -9.27
CA ALA A 504 -0.42 4.47 -8.99
C ALA A 504 0.42 5.35 -9.92
N ILE A 505 1.10 6.33 -9.32
CA ILE A 505 2.10 7.16 -9.98
C ILE A 505 3.39 7.16 -9.15
N ASP A 506 4.48 6.74 -9.77
CA ASP A 506 5.79 6.70 -9.12
C ASP A 506 6.50 8.05 -9.21
N ALA A 507 7.01 8.57 -8.10
CA ALA A 507 7.88 9.75 -8.09
C ALA A 507 9.34 9.36 -8.34
N LEU A 508 10.17 10.30 -8.78
CA LEU A 508 11.62 10.09 -8.81
C LEU A 508 12.20 10.07 -7.39
N GLN A 509 13.19 9.21 -7.17
CA GLN A 509 14.02 9.22 -5.96
C GLN A 509 15.20 10.18 -6.15
N PHE A 510 15.34 11.15 -5.23
CA PHE A 510 16.40 12.14 -5.22
C PHE A 510 17.37 11.89 -4.07
N LYS A 511 18.62 11.51 -4.38
CA LYS A 511 19.70 11.42 -3.40
C LYS A 511 20.29 12.80 -3.08
N ASN A 512 20.27 13.71 -4.04
CA ASN A 512 20.67 15.11 -3.88
C ASN A 512 19.42 16.02 -4.01
N PHE A 513 19.19 16.84 -2.99
CA PHE A 513 18.01 17.69 -2.88
C PHE A 513 17.85 18.70 -4.03
N LEU A 514 18.95 19.15 -4.65
CA LEU A 514 18.90 20.17 -5.71
C LEU A 514 18.47 19.60 -7.08
N GLU A 515 18.65 18.30 -7.32
CA GLU A 515 18.37 17.66 -8.62
C GLU A 515 16.90 17.79 -9.04
N GLN A 516 15.97 17.76 -8.10
CA GLN A 516 14.53 17.81 -8.36
C GLN A 516 14.06 19.14 -8.98
N PHE A 517 14.84 20.22 -8.82
CA PHE A 517 14.54 21.52 -9.41
C PHE A 517 15.03 21.62 -10.86
N HIS A 518 15.80 20.65 -11.37
CA HIS A 518 16.24 20.64 -12.77
C HIS A 518 15.01 20.58 -13.71
N PRO A 519 14.92 21.40 -14.78
CA PRO A 519 13.70 21.48 -15.61
C PRO A 519 13.22 20.14 -16.18
N GLN A 520 14.13 19.24 -16.53
CA GLN A 520 13.78 17.88 -16.97
C GLN A 520 13.11 17.05 -15.86
N ARG A 521 13.56 17.19 -14.61
CA ARG A 521 13.00 16.49 -13.45
C ARG A 521 11.63 17.07 -13.10
N ILE A 522 11.48 18.40 -13.13
CA ILE A 522 10.18 19.08 -12.98
C ILE A 522 9.18 18.59 -14.04
N ASN A 523 9.56 18.59 -15.32
CA ASN A 523 8.70 18.12 -16.41
C ASN A 523 8.31 16.64 -16.26
N ARG A 524 9.24 15.79 -15.82
CA ARG A 524 8.96 14.37 -15.56
C ARG A 524 7.86 14.23 -14.51
N GLU A 525 7.99 14.90 -13.37
CA GLU A 525 7.01 14.77 -12.27
C GLU A 525 5.65 15.39 -12.63
N LEU A 526 5.64 16.52 -13.37
CA LEU A 526 4.41 17.12 -13.90
C LEU A 526 3.68 16.19 -14.89
N ASN A 527 4.40 15.63 -15.87
CA ASN A 527 3.83 14.72 -16.87
C ASN A 527 3.32 13.41 -16.23
N LYS A 528 4.04 12.86 -15.25
CA LYS A 528 3.65 11.68 -14.49
C LYS A 528 2.35 11.92 -13.70
N ALA A 529 2.27 13.02 -12.95
CA ALA A 529 1.06 13.39 -12.23
C ALA A 529 -0.13 13.65 -13.18
N TYR A 530 0.10 14.38 -14.27
CA TYR A 530 -0.91 14.64 -15.30
C TYR A 530 -1.43 13.36 -15.95
N CYS A 531 -0.54 12.41 -16.29
CA CYS A 531 -0.94 11.11 -16.83
C CYS A 531 -1.92 10.40 -15.89
N GLY A 532 -1.62 10.39 -14.58
CA GLY A 532 -2.48 9.85 -13.54
C GLY A 532 -3.84 10.55 -13.42
N PHE A 533 -3.87 11.88 -13.48
CA PHE A 533 -5.08 12.66 -13.20
C PHE A 533 -6.01 12.85 -14.41
N ALA A 534 -5.45 12.98 -15.62
CA ALA A 534 -6.21 13.29 -16.82
C ALA A 534 -7.10 12.12 -17.28
N ARG A 535 -8.31 12.45 -17.74
CA ARG A 535 -9.22 11.55 -18.47
C ARG A 535 -9.70 12.32 -19.72
N PRO A 536 -8.96 12.27 -20.84
CA PRO A 536 -9.21 13.17 -21.99
C PRO A 536 -10.61 13.06 -22.61
N GLU A 537 -11.26 11.92 -22.46
CA GLU A 537 -12.63 11.66 -22.95
C GLU A 537 -13.75 12.18 -22.03
N GLU A 538 -13.40 12.71 -20.85
CA GLU A 538 -14.36 13.19 -19.85
C GLU A 538 -14.35 14.72 -19.73
N GLN A 539 -15.54 15.27 -19.49
CA GLN A 539 -15.70 16.69 -19.17
C GLN A 539 -15.30 16.93 -17.70
N SER A 540 -14.67 18.08 -17.41
CA SER A 540 -14.18 18.41 -16.06
C SER A 540 -15.25 18.36 -14.97
N GLN A 541 -16.51 18.62 -15.30
CA GLN A 541 -17.64 18.48 -14.37
C GLN A 541 -17.90 17.04 -13.92
N ASN A 542 -17.53 16.04 -14.74
CA ASN A 542 -17.64 14.61 -14.44
C ASN A 542 -16.44 14.07 -13.64
N LEU A 543 -15.41 14.89 -13.43
CA LEU A 543 -14.18 14.46 -12.78
C LEU A 543 -14.22 14.78 -11.29
N ALA A 544 -14.17 13.74 -10.46
CA ALA A 544 -13.95 13.86 -9.03
C ALA A 544 -12.64 14.61 -8.73
N ALA A 545 -12.53 15.19 -7.54
CA ALA A 545 -11.28 15.77 -7.06
C ALA A 545 -10.16 14.71 -6.95
N VAL A 546 -8.91 15.16 -6.86
CA VAL A 546 -7.74 14.32 -6.55
C VAL A 546 -7.50 14.34 -5.05
N ALA A 547 -7.56 13.18 -4.39
CA ALA A 547 -7.14 12.99 -3.00
C ALA A 547 -5.67 12.54 -2.97
N THR A 548 -4.78 13.42 -2.50
CA THR A 548 -3.33 13.19 -2.52
C THR A 548 -2.63 13.81 -1.31
N GLY A 549 -1.30 13.79 -1.28
CA GLY A 549 -0.49 14.41 -0.23
C GLY A 549 0.99 14.48 -0.61
N ASN A 550 1.86 14.13 0.33
CA ASN A 550 3.32 14.24 0.27
C ASN A 550 4.01 13.21 -0.68
N TRP A 551 3.50 13.09 -1.91
CA TRP A 551 3.97 12.19 -2.96
C TRP A 551 5.49 12.32 -3.20
N GLY A 552 6.23 11.20 -3.10
CA GLY A 552 7.68 11.15 -3.30
C GLY A 552 8.53 11.86 -2.24
N CYS A 553 7.96 12.37 -1.15
CA CYS A 553 8.69 13.23 -0.20
C CYS A 553 9.34 12.48 0.98
N GLY A 554 8.97 11.21 1.21
CA GLY A 554 9.52 10.36 2.28
C GLY A 554 10.86 9.72 1.88
N VAL A 555 10.87 8.39 1.73
CA VAL A 555 12.05 7.59 1.33
C VAL A 555 12.66 8.03 -0.02
N PHE A 556 11.89 8.75 -0.85
CA PHE A 556 12.31 9.24 -2.15
C PHE A 556 12.91 10.67 -2.12
N GLY A 557 12.92 11.36 -0.98
CA GLY A 557 13.70 12.59 -0.78
C GLY A 557 13.19 13.87 -1.46
N GLY A 558 11.99 13.85 -2.05
CA GLY A 558 11.37 15.03 -2.66
C GLY A 558 11.03 16.14 -1.65
N ASP A 559 11.03 17.39 -2.12
CA ASP A 559 10.57 18.55 -1.36
C ASP A 559 9.04 18.64 -1.37
N THR A 560 8.43 18.76 -0.19
CA THR A 560 6.96 18.77 -0.03
C THR A 560 6.30 20.00 -0.65
N ARG A 561 6.93 21.18 -0.64
CA ARG A 561 6.36 22.41 -1.20
C ARG A 561 6.44 22.39 -2.72
N LEU A 562 7.55 21.94 -3.30
CA LEU A 562 7.65 21.67 -4.73
C LEU A 562 6.60 20.63 -5.16
N LYS A 563 6.57 19.45 -4.52
CA LYS A 563 5.66 18.36 -4.90
C LYS A 563 4.18 18.71 -4.71
N ALA A 564 3.82 19.53 -3.72
CA ALA A 564 2.47 20.08 -3.60
C ALA A 564 2.13 21.00 -4.79
N LEU A 565 3.03 21.92 -5.13
CA LEU A 565 2.84 22.84 -6.26
C LEU A 565 2.73 22.10 -7.61
N LEU A 566 3.62 21.13 -7.89
CA LEU A 566 3.56 20.34 -9.13
C LEU A 566 2.25 19.56 -9.26
N GLN A 567 1.74 18.97 -8.16
CA GLN A 567 0.47 18.26 -8.17
C GLN A 567 -0.72 19.21 -8.40
N MET A 568 -0.72 20.42 -7.83
CA MET A 568 -1.76 21.42 -8.09
C MET A 568 -1.75 21.89 -9.56
N LEU A 569 -0.57 22.09 -10.16
CA LEU A 569 -0.47 22.42 -11.59
C LEU A 569 -1.01 21.27 -12.46
N ALA A 570 -0.56 20.04 -12.21
CA ALA A 570 -0.99 18.87 -12.99
C ALA A 570 -2.50 18.57 -12.84
N ALA A 571 -3.06 18.72 -11.64
CA ALA A 571 -4.49 18.51 -11.39
C ALA A 571 -5.36 19.58 -12.06
N ALA A 572 -4.93 20.85 -12.01
CA ALA A 572 -5.62 21.95 -12.67
C ALA A 572 -5.60 21.81 -14.20
N GLU A 573 -4.47 21.44 -14.79
CA GLU A 573 -4.36 21.12 -16.23
C GLU A 573 -5.22 19.90 -16.62
N ALA A 574 -5.42 18.96 -15.69
CA ALA A 574 -6.33 17.82 -15.85
C ALA A 574 -7.80 18.14 -15.54
N GLY A 575 -8.15 19.40 -15.23
CA GLY A 575 -9.53 19.83 -14.93
C GLY A 575 -10.10 19.34 -13.59
N ARG A 576 -9.24 18.96 -12.65
CA ARG A 576 -9.61 18.44 -11.31
C ARG A 576 -9.25 19.39 -10.18
N ASP A 577 -10.11 19.45 -9.18
CA ASP A 577 -9.83 20.06 -7.88
C ASP A 577 -8.94 19.14 -7.01
N VAL A 578 -8.34 19.66 -5.95
CA VAL A 578 -7.39 18.90 -5.10
C VAL A 578 -7.85 18.88 -3.63
N ALA A 579 -7.84 17.69 -3.03
CA ALA A 579 -7.81 17.47 -1.59
C ALA A 579 -6.41 16.99 -1.18
N TYR A 580 -5.69 17.78 -0.39
CA TYR A 580 -4.30 17.52 -0.03
C TYR A 580 -4.17 17.21 1.47
N PHE A 581 -3.63 16.05 1.80
CA PHE A 581 -3.40 15.58 3.17
C PHE A 581 -1.92 15.71 3.53
N THR A 582 -1.60 16.53 4.54
CA THR A 582 -0.19 16.76 4.95
C THR A 582 0.30 15.81 6.04
N PHE A 583 -0.57 14.94 6.56
CA PHE A 583 -0.28 13.89 7.55
C PHE A 583 0.37 14.42 8.84
N GLY A 584 -0.29 15.37 9.49
CA GLY A 584 0.12 15.99 10.75
C GLY A 584 0.95 17.27 10.61
N ASP A 585 1.45 17.61 9.41
CA ASP A 585 2.23 18.83 9.19
C ASP A 585 1.32 20.05 8.94
N SER A 586 0.89 20.70 10.02
CA SER A 586 0.10 21.94 9.98
C SER A 586 0.86 23.13 9.38
N LYS A 587 2.20 23.15 9.46
CA LYS A 587 3.00 24.22 8.85
C LYS A 587 3.00 24.08 7.32
N LEU A 588 3.17 22.87 6.80
CA LEU A 588 3.04 22.61 5.36
C LEU A 588 1.63 22.93 4.85
N MET A 589 0.59 22.59 5.62
CA MET A 589 -0.80 22.92 5.29
C MET A 589 -0.97 24.43 5.08
N THR A 590 -0.52 25.24 6.05
CA THR A 590 -0.56 26.71 5.98
C THR A 590 0.28 27.26 4.84
N ASP A 591 1.52 26.80 4.67
CA ASP A 591 2.42 27.29 3.60
C ASP A 591 1.86 27.01 2.20
N VAL A 592 1.34 25.81 1.95
CA VAL A 592 0.77 25.41 0.66
C VAL A 592 -0.55 26.15 0.40
N HIS A 593 -1.42 26.30 1.41
CA HIS A 593 -2.63 27.11 1.29
C HIS A 593 -2.33 28.57 0.96
N ASN A 594 -1.35 29.16 1.64
CA ASN A 594 -0.94 30.55 1.41
C ASN A 594 -0.34 30.75 0.01
N MET A 595 0.40 29.77 -0.52
CA MET A 595 0.92 29.83 -1.89
C MET A 595 -0.21 29.70 -2.92
N HIS A 596 -1.08 28.70 -2.78
CA HIS A 596 -2.26 28.52 -3.65
C HIS A 596 -3.13 29.78 -3.68
N SER A 597 -3.44 30.35 -2.50
CA SER A 597 -4.25 31.56 -2.37
C SER A 597 -3.61 32.78 -3.02
N PHE A 598 -2.29 32.91 -2.92
CA PHE A 598 -1.53 34.00 -3.54
C PHE A 598 -1.54 33.91 -5.06
N LEU A 599 -1.19 32.75 -5.62
CA LEU A 599 -1.19 32.51 -7.07
C LEU A 599 -2.60 32.70 -7.68
N THR A 600 -3.62 32.17 -7.00
CA THR A 600 -5.03 32.29 -7.40
C THR A 600 -5.49 33.75 -7.38
N ARG A 601 -5.19 34.51 -6.32
CA ARG A 601 -5.55 35.93 -6.20
C ARG A 601 -4.85 36.80 -7.26
N ARG A 602 -3.61 36.46 -7.61
CA ARG A 602 -2.85 37.08 -8.73
C ARG A 602 -3.34 36.65 -10.11
N LYS A 603 -4.29 35.69 -10.20
CA LYS A 603 -4.86 35.13 -11.43
C LYS A 603 -3.82 34.48 -12.36
N MET A 604 -2.73 33.97 -11.78
CA MET A 604 -1.64 33.37 -12.55
C MET A 604 -2.06 32.09 -13.26
N SER A 605 -1.56 31.93 -14.48
CA SER A 605 -1.64 30.70 -15.27
C SER A 605 -0.57 29.69 -14.86
N ILE A 606 -0.78 28.43 -15.24
CA ILE A 606 0.17 27.33 -15.06
C ILE A 606 1.50 27.64 -15.79
N GLY A 607 1.44 28.26 -16.98
CA GLY A 607 2.64 28.67 -17.72
C GLY A 607 3.51 29.67 -16.97
N GLU A 608 2.91 30.70 -16.37
CA GLU A 608 3.63 31.70 -15.56
C GLU A 608 4.24 31.09 -14.29
N VAL A 609 3.52 30.18 -13.62
CA VAL A 609 4.05 29.48 -12.42
C VAL A 609 5.16 28.51 -12.81
N TYR A 610 5.04 27.81 -13.93
CA TYR A 610 6.09 26.94 -14.48
C TYR A 610 7.36 27.75 -14.82
N ASP A 611 7.21 28.94 -15.40
CA ASP A 611 8.36 29.81 -15.67
C ASP A 611 9.06 30.28 -14.39
N LEU A 612 8.33 30.54 -13.30
CA LEU A 612 8.94 30.83 -12.00
C LEU A 612 9.75 29.65 -11.44
N LEU A 613 9.32 28.40 -11.67
CA LEU A 613 10.11 27.22 -11.31
C LEU A 613 11.43 27.17 -12.10
N GLY A 614 11.39 27.47 -13.40
CA GLY A 614 12.59 27.56 -14.25
C GLY A 614 13.54 28.69 -13.84
N GLN A 615 13.00 29.84 -13.41
CA GLN A 615 13.76 30.95 -12.85
C GLN A 615 14.39 30.59 -11.50
N TYR A 616 13.66 29.93 -10.60
CA TYR A 616 14.19 29.48 -9.31
C TYR A 616 15.37 28.50 -9.50
N TYR A 617 15.23 27.53 -10.41
CA TYR A 617 16.35 26.67 -10.77
C TYR A 617 17.56 27.48 -11.27
N SER A 618 17.34 28.38 -12.23
CA SER A 618 18.41 29.10 -12.92
C SER A 618 19.15 30.10 -12.02
N SER A 619 18.43 30.79 -11.13
CA SER A 619 18.94 31.87 -10.30
C SER A 619 19.35 31.44 -8.89
N VAL A 620 18.78 30.35 -8.37
CA VAL A 620 19.00 29.90 -6.97
C VAL A 620 19.65 28.52 -6.92
N CYS A 621 19.14 27.52 -7.66
CA CYS A 621 19.64 26.14 -7.52
C CYS A 621 20.91 25.84 -8.32
N LYS A 622 21.03 26.36 -9.54
CA LYS A 622 22.07 25.94 -10.52
C LYS A 622 23.51 26.23 -10.05
N SER A 623 23.71 27.33 -9.33
CA SER A 623 25.01 27.74 -8.77
C SER A 623 25.12 27.50 -7.25
N CYS A 624 24.17 26.78 -6.65
CA CYS A 624 24.14 26.49 -5.22
C CYS A 624 25.25 25.49 -4.85
N LEU A 625 26.21 25.92 -4.03
CA LEU A 625 27.31 25.08 -3.54
C LEU A 625 26.95 24.29 -2.27
N SER A 626 25.90 24.72 -1.55
CA SER A 626 25.37 24.06 -0.35
C SER A 626 24.36 22.96 -0.73
N ARG A 627 24.09 22.03 0.21
CA ARG A 627 23.12 20.92 0.01
C ARG A 627 21.67 21.37 -0.14
N ARG A 628 21.35 22.61 0.25
CA ARG A 628 20.03 23.24 0.17
C ARG A 628 20.21 24.73 -0.10
N PRO A 629 19.33 25.35 -0.92
CA PRO A 629 19.42 26.77 -1.22
C PRO A 629 19.03 27.62 -0.01
N ASP A 630 19.66 28.78 0.13
CA ASP A 630 19.40 29.72 1.24
C ASP A 630 18.01 30.38 1.14
N VAL A 631 17.51 30.55 -0.08
CA VAL A 631 16.16 31.05 -0.37
C VAL A 631 15.26 29.86 -0.75
N SER A 632 14.15 29.69 -0.03
CA SER A 632 13.17 28.63 -0.37
C SER A 632 12.38 28.95 -1.64
N LEU A 633 11.86 27.92 -2.31
CA LEU A 633 11.03 28.08 -3.52
C LEU A 633 9.85 29.04 -3.30
N TYR A 634 9.14 28.91 -2.18
CA TYR A 634 7.98 29.76 -1.91
C TYR A 634 8.41 31.20 -1.59
N SER A 635 9.49 31.39 -0.84
CA SER A 635 10.09 32.71 -0.60
C SER A 635 10.48 33.40 -1.90
N PHE A 636 11.08 32.68 -2.84
CA PHE A 636 11.45 33.19 -4.16
C PHE A 636 10.20 33.60 -4.97
N ILE A 637 9.17 32.76 -5.03
CA ILE A 637 7.91 33.08 -5.74
C ILE A 637 7.27 34.35 -5.16
N TYR A 638 7.21 34.49 -3.84
CA TYR A 638 6.69 35.70 -3.19
C TYR A 638 7.52 36.95 -3.47
N GLN A 639 8.85 36.81 -3.65
CA GLN A 639 9.72 37.93 -4.03
C GLN A 639 9.54 38.35 -5.49
N GLN A 640 9.45 37.40 -6.43
CA GLN A 640 9.30 37.70 -7.86
C GLN A 640 7.91 38.24 -8.24
N VAL A 641 6.85 37.81 -7.54
CA VAL A 641 5.44 38.22 -7.80
C VAL A 641 4.93 39.19 -6.71
N GLY A 642 5.81 39.58 -5.79
CA GLY A 642 5.56 40.64 -4.81
C GLY A 642 5.26 41.98 -5.51
N PRO A 643 4.67 42.96 -4.80
CA PRO A 643 4.48 44.28 -5.38
C PRO A 643 5.84 44.89 -5.76
N SER A 644 6.04 45.13 -7.06
CA SER A 644 7.09 46.03 -7.54
C SER A 644 6.85 47.40 -6.88
N SER A 645 7.79 47.85 -6.07
CA SER A 645 7.76 49.16 -5.45
C SER A 645 8.15 50.23 -6.48
N ALA A 646 7.14 50.81 -7.14
CA ALA A 646 7.24 52.09 -7.83
C ALA A 646 5.92 52.87 -7.59
N PRO A 647 5.95 54.20 -7.51
CA PRO A 647 4.95 54.96 -6.77
C PRO A 647 3.81 55.51 -7.64
N ASP A 648 2.63 55.61 -7.03
CA ASP A 648 1.66 56.70 -7.19
C ASP A 648 1.04 56.91 -5.80
N GLU A 649 1.38 57.99 -5.12
CA GLU A 649 0.70 59.30 -5.22
C GLU A 649 -0.74 59.25 -4.70
N SER A 650 -0.89 59.88 -3.53
CA SER A 650 -2.10 60.42 -2.93
C SER A 650 -3.46 60.09 -3.56
N ASP A 651 -4.31 59.43 -2.77
CA ASP A 651 -5.65 59.99 -2.58
C ASP A 651 -6.14 59.81 -1.12
N GLY A 652 -5.91 60.85 -0.32
CA GLY A 652 -6.38 60.89 1.06
C GLY A 652 -7.80 61.41 1.14
N ARG A 653 -8.80 60.52 1.30
CA ARG A 653 -10.14 60.90 1.75
C ARG A 653 -10.68 60.01 2.85
N SER A 654 -11.07 60.68 3.95
CA SER A 654 -11.52 60.10 5.21
C SER A 654 -12.81 59.29 5.07
N ALA A 655 -12.79 58.04 5.54
CA ALA A 655 -13.99 57.22 5.73
C ALA A 655 -14.67 57.60 7.05
N ARG A 656 -15.78 58.35 6.98
CA ARG A 656 -16.70 58.50 8.12
C ARG A 656 -17.47 57.21 8.32
N GLN A 657 -17.58 56.78 9.58
CA GLN A 657 -18.40 55.65 9.99
C GLN A 657 -19.89 55.96 9.73
N HIS A 658 -20.62 55.00 9.15
CA HIS A 658 -22.08 55.00 9.15
C HIS A 658 -22.58 53.76 9.91
N VAL A 659 -23.30 54.02 11.00
CA VAL A 659 -24.08 53.02 11.74
C VAL A 659 -25.46 52.92 11.07
N PRO A 660 -26.01 51.72 10.82
CA PRO A 660 -27.39 51.57 10.36
C PRO A 660 -28.37 51.69 11.55
N SER A 661 -29.29 52.64 11.47
CA SER A 661 -30.42 52.77 12.39
C SER A 661 -31.56 51.82 12.01
N VAL A 662 -32.15 51.15 13.00
CA VAL A 662 -33.34 50.30 12.84
C VAL A 662 -34.60 51.17 12.71
N SER A 663 -35.47 50.87 11.74
CA SER A 663 -36.89 51.25 11.78
C SER A 663 -37.73 50.50 10.75
N SER A 664 -38.88 49.96 11.21
CA SER A 664 -39.97 49.30 10.46
C SER A 664 -39.64 48.00 9.76
#